data_AF-A0A2D5GQL1-F1
#
_entry.id   AF-A0A2D5GQL1-F1
#
_cell.length_a   1.000
_cell.length_b   1.000
_cell.length_c   1.000
_cell.angle_alpha   90.00
_cell.angle_beta   90.00
_cell.angle_gamma   90.00
#
_symmetry.space_group_name_H-M   'P 1'
#
loop_
_entity.id
_entity.type
_entity.pdbx_description
1 polymer ?
#
loop_
_entity_poly.entity_id
_entity_poly.type
_entity_poly.pdbx_seq_one_letter_code
_entity_poly.pdbx_strand_id
1 'polypeptide(L)'
;MIQWKNIKLILMRELRDQMRDRRTLFMVAILPLLLYPAMGIGMVQMTVLFSEQPRTVVMLGADELPKHPQLLDGDQFVSNWFTIPSDADKLRVITDSQPADTENLDSETTDTESDSDREEILKQARELELELKQHQNLLDEWDKLKDREDSSEAELLLNEITETKERLSKQFAESKIQVLIIIPKGLSKELERVSEQLARHEPIDFDPAVSSRPLVLENRADEKSKLAFIRVQEAMQAWEKAILRARLNRANLPVSLPTPINPEVIDLAQDDQLAANLWSKLFPALLIIMAATGAFYPAIDLGAGEKERGTMETLLISPAKRTEIVLGKFLTVLVFSVSTALLNLASMGFTGKHMVNVAGTGALSKIGDLSFPSFSALFWIVVLLIPLSGLFSALCLSLATFARSSKEGQYYLTPLLMVTIGLTVFCLSPAVEINPFYSLMPVVGVALLLKAMLLSTVNAGILYVYAIPVLVTSIGYSLLALWWAIDQFQREDVLFREAERFEVGLWLKHLMRTKDALPSFAEAGFCFVIIMLLQFAVMNTMRDAIQMATSAERPTRMMQLLMIQQLAIIATPALMMGIMLTTSMRKTFRLYLPRFGFWIVAIVLAFALHPLSQELVSSLRWFFPALPKGTVAVLQDMSDPNQAIWLILLAFALAPAVCEELAFRGFILSGFGRRGRAWLAIILSSVTFGAMHMIPQQVFNATLVGLALGLIAVHSRSLFPGIVFHFIYNSLSIYRGRVPEKWVPENGLQHFVSMGPEGLRYSWPLLLICAAVAIVLLRWVALQSQPAPGQPAESLSLSSYDRRLTDSN
;
A
#
# COMPACT_ATOMS: atom_id res chain seq x y z
N MET A 1 -24.99 -29.79 28.23
CA MET A 1 -24.87 -28.32 28.46
C MET A 1 -23.44 -27.95 28.81
N ILE A 2 -23.03 -26.73 28.48
CA ILE A 2 -21.75 -26.11 28.88
C ILE A 2 -21.90 -25.65 30.33
N GLN A 3 -20.94 -25.95 31.21
CA GLN A 3 -20.95 -25.49 32.59
C GLN A 3 -20.04 -24.27 32.77
N TRP A 4 -20.64 -23.12 33.06
CA TRP A 4 -19.90 -21.87 33.32
C TRP A 4 -18.90 -21.97 34.48
N LYS A 5 -19.18 -22.83 35.47
CA LYS A 5 -18.29 -23.11 36.59
C LYS A 5 -16.94 -23.66 36.12
N ASN A 6 -16.94 -24.55 35.14
CA ASN A 6 -15.72 -25.13 34.57
C ASN A 6 -14.91 -24.07 33.81
N ILE A 7 -15.58 -23.28 32.96
CA ILE A 7 -14.94 -22.19 32.21
C ILE A 7 -14.28 -21.19 33.16
N LYS A 8 -14.99 -20.77 34.22
CA LYS A 8 -14.47 -19.83 35.22
C LYS A 8 -13.26 -20.41 35.97
N LEU A 9 -13.28 -21.70 36.33
CA LEU A 9 -12.15 -22.35 36.99
C LEU A 9 -10.91 -22.39 36.10
N ILE A 10 -11.08 -22.76 34.82
CA ILE A 10 -9.99 -22.79 33.84
C ILE A 10 -9.45 -21.38 33.63
N LEU A 11 -10.31 -20.39 33.37
CA LEU A 11 -9.91 -18.98 33.25
C LEU A 11 -9.07 -18.51 34.45
N MET A 12 -9.52 -18.78 35.67
CA MET A 12 -8.83 -18.35 36.89
C MET A 12 -7.50 -19.07 37.11
N ARG A 13 -7.40 -20.35 36.72
CA ARG A 13 -6.13 -21.08 36.71
C ARG A 13 -5.17 -20.43 35.72
N GLU A 14 -5.58 -20.29 34.47
CA GLU A 14 -4.72 -19.82 33.37
C GLU A 14 -4.27 -18.38 33.61
N LEU A 15 -5.15 -17.48 34.07
CA LEU A 15 -4.77 -16.12 34.48
C LEU A 15 -3.71 -16.14 35.57
N ARG A 16 -3.86 -17.00 36.59
CA ARG A 16 -2.89 -17.10 37.68
C ARG A 16 -1.54 -17.60 37.19
N ASP A 17 -1.53 -18.58 36.30
CA ASP A 17 -0.30 -19.14 35.74
C ASP A 17 0.42 -18.10 34.88
N GLN A 18 -0.31 -17.38 34.01
CA GLN A 18 0.25 -16.30 33.18
C GLN A 18 0.77 -15.11 34.02
N MET A 19 0.06 -14.71 35.08
CA MET A 19 0.54 -13.64 35.98
C MET A 19 1.77 -14.04 36.80
N ARG A 20 2.08 -15.34 36.92
CA ARG A 20 3.32 -15.82 37.57
C ARG A 20 4.49 -15.84 36.60
N ASP A 21 4.22 -15.95 35.30
CA ASP A 21 5.25 -15.88 34.28
C ASP A 21 5.71 -14.44 34.06
N ARG A 22 6.84 -14.11 34.70
CA ARG A 22 7.51 -12.82 34.59
C ARG A 22 7.88 -12.47 33.15
N ARG A 23 8.21 -13.47 32.32
CA ARG A 23 8.57 -13.25 30.93
C ARG A 23 7.35 -12.79 30.14
N THR A 24 6.23 -13.48 30.30
CA THR A 24 5.00 -13.12 29.61
C THR A 24 4.49 -11.75 30.07
N LEU A 25 4.45 -11.48 31.39
CA LEU A 25 4.09 -10.14 31.89
C LEU A 25 5.02 -9.03 31.38
N PHE A 26 6.33 -9.29 31.35
CA PHE A 26 7.28 -8.31 30.82
C PHE A 26 7.03 -8.04 29.33
N MET A 27 6.91 -9.08 28.50
CA MET A 27 6.71 -8.94 27.05
C MET A 27 5.34 -8.35 26.68
N VAL A 28 4.29 -8.66 27.45
CA VAL A 28 2.89 -8.32 27.13
C VAL A 28 2.48 -6.99 27.73
N ALA A 29 3.01 -6.61 28.90
CA ALA A 29 2.63 -5.37 29.59
C ALA A 29 3.78 -4.36 29.66
N ILE A 30 4.93 -4.74 30.23
CA ILE A 30 5.99 -3.77 30.59
C ILE A 30 6.76 -3.27 29.37
N LEU A 31 7.20 -4.17 28.50
CA LEU A 31 8.04 -3.85 27.35
C LEU A 31 7.33 -2.89 26.38
N PRO A 32 6.09 -3.13 25.93
CA PRO A 32 5.35 -2.15 25.12
C PRO A 32 5.18 -0.79 25.82
N LEU A 33 4.83 -0.82 27.10
CA LEU A 33 4.57 0.39 27.89
C LEU A 33 5.78 1.31 27.97
N LEU A 34 6.99 0.75 28.01
CA LEU A 34 8.25 1.50 28.11
C LEU A 34 8.89 1.77 26.75
N LEU A 35 8.95 0.76 25.88
CA LEU A 35 9.69 0.82 24.62
C LEU A 35 9.12 1.87 23.67
N TYR A 36 7.80 1.91 23.49
CA TYR A 36 7.21 2.82 22.50
C TYR A 36 7.31 4.30 22.92
N PRO A 37 7.03 4.68 24.18
CA PRO A 37 7.36 6.02 24.65
C PRO A 37 8.83 6.37 24.54
N ALA A 38 9.73 5.46 24.92
CA ALA A 38 11.17 5.69 24.86
C ALA A 38 11.64 5.87 23.41
N MET A 39 11.14 5.05 22.47
CA MET A 39 11.42 5.20 21.05
C MET A 39 10.86 6.51 20.49
N GLY A 40 9.64 6.90 20.87
CA GLY A 40 9.04 8.16 20.43
C GLY A 40 9.84 9.38 20.91
N ILE A 41 10.13 9.45 22.20
CA ILE A 41 10.96 10.51 22.80
C ILE A 41 12.36 10.49 22.18
N GLY A 42 12.98 9.31 22.06
CA GLY A 42 14.30 9.13 21.47
C GLY A 42 14.35 9.58 20.02
N MET A 43 13.35 9.26 19.20
CA MET A 43 13.27 9.68 17.81
C MET A 43 13.11 11.19 17.67
N VAL A 44 12.30 11.83 18.52
CA VAL A 44 12.14 13.30 18.52
C VAL A 44 13.45 13.97 18.96
N GLN A 45 14.08 13.52 20.05
CA GLN A 45 15.37 14.05 20.49
C GLN A 45 16.45 13.87 19.43
N MET A 46 16.48 12.69 18.79
CA MET A 46 17.41 12.41 17.70
C MET A 46 17.17 13.33 16.50
N THR A 47 15.91 13.59 16.16
CA THR A 47 15.54 14.53 15.09
C THR A 47 16.03 15.94 15.42
N VAL A 48 15.83 16.40 16.66
CA VAL A 48 16.32 17.71 17.12
C VAL A 48 17.85 17.78 17.04
N LEU A 49 18.55 16.80 17.62
CA LEU A 49 20.02 16.73 17.59
C LEU A 49 20.61 16.75 16.17
N PHE A 50 20.01 16.01 15.23
CA PHE A 50 20.47 16.01 13.84
C PHE A 50 20.06 17.26 13.06
N SER A 51 19.03 17.98 13.51
CA SER A 51 18.56 19.23 12.88
C SER A 51 19.36 20.47 13.27
N GLU A 52 20.04 20.44 14.43
CA GLU A 52 20.78 21.56 15.02
C GLU A 52 22.24 21.67 14.55
N GLN A 53 22.78 20.67 13.82
CA GLN A 53 24.15 20.78 13.31
C GLN A 53 24.25 21.79 12.15
N PRO A 54 25.17 22.77 12.21
CA PRO A 54 25.36 23.72 11.13
C PRO A 54 25.84 23.00 9.87
N ARG A 55 25.28 23.40 8.72
CA ARG A 55 25.62 22.86 7.40
C ARG A 55 26.51 23.85 6.67
N THR A 56 27.57 23.35 6.05
CA THR A 56 28.54 24.18 5.31
C THR A 56 27.97 24.56 3.95
N VAL A 57 27.76 25.86 3.78
CA VAL A 57 27.41 26.49 2.51
C VAL A 57 28.64 27.26 2.04
N VAL A 58 29.11 27.00 0.83
CA VAL A 58 30.21 27.77 0.24
C VAL A 58 29.65 28.74 -0.79
N MET A 59 30.09 29.99 -0.74
CA MET A 59 29.71 31.03 -1.70
C MET A 59 30.96 31.58 -2.38
N LEU A 60 31.04 31.40 -3.70
CA LEU A 60 32.09 31.98 -4.55
C LEU A 60 31.58 33.25 -5.21
N GLY A 61 32.43 34.27 -5.31
CA GLY A 61 32.08 35.58 -5.87
C GLY A 61 31.26 36.46 -4.93
N ALA A 62 31.42 36.32 -3.61
CA ALA A 62 30.61 37.06 -2.64
C ALA A 62 30.78 38.60 -2.76
N ASP A 63 31.92 39.08 -3.27
CA ASP A 63 32.17 40.51 -3.56
C ASP A 63 31.27 41.10 -4.66
N GLU A 64 30.66 40.24 -5.48
CA GLU A 64 29.78 40.64 -6.59
C GLU A 64 28.32 40.79 -6.13
N LEU A 65 28.02 40.58 -4.84
CA LEU A 65 26.70 40.82 -4.26
C LEU A 65 26.41 42.32 -4.10
N PRO A 66 25.14 42.75 -4.25
CA PRO A 66 24.75 44.11 -3.92
C PRO A 66 24.88 44.40 -2.42
N LYS A 67 25.34 45.61 -2.06
CA LYS A 67 25.51 46.03 -0.66
C LYS A 67 24.18 46.22 0.06
N HIS A 68 23.11 46.58 -0.67
CA HIS A 68 21.78 46.80 -0.12
C HIS A 68 20.70 46.26 -1.05
N PRO A 69 19.74 45.44 -0.55
CA PRO A 69 19.73 44.77 0.75
C PRO A 69 20.85 43.71 0.87
N GLN A 70 21.46 43.61 2.05
CA GLN A 70 22.56 42.69 2.33
C GLN A 70 22.07 41.25 2.53
N LEU A 71 22.72 40.27 1.91
CA LEU A 71 22.36 38.85 2.01
C LEU A 71 23.01 38.16 3.22
N LEU A 72 24.27 38.48 3.49
CA LEU A 72 25.11 37.83 4.51
C LEU A 72 25.49 38.82 5.62
N ASP A 73 25.52 38.36 6.86
CA ASP A 73 26.11 39.08 8.00
C ASP A 73 27.24 38.21 8.57
N GLY A 74 28.50 38.64 8.38
CA GLY A 74 29.65 37.82 8.70
C GLY A 74 29.66 36.48 7.94
N ASP A 75 29.73 35.37 8.68
CA ASP A 75 29.75 33.99 8.20
C ASP A 75 28.35 33.34 8.15
N GLN A 76 27.27 34.14 8.20
CA GLN A 76 25.89 33.65 8.19
C GLN A 76 24.99 34.44 7.23
N PHE A 77 23.84 33.86 6.89
CA PHE A 77 22.77 34.61 6.24
C PHE A 77 22.08 35.53 7.25
N VAL A 78 21.61 36.71 6.82
CA VAL A 78 20.82 37.59 7.71
C VAL A 78 19.54 36.86 8.15
N SER A 79 19.32 36.79 9.47
CA SER A 79 18.23 36.01 10.08
C SER A 79 16.82 36.41 9.64
N ASN A 80 16.63 37.66 9.23
CA ASN A 80 15.36 38.19 8.71
C ASN A 80 14.92 37.57 7.37
N TRP A 81 15.80 36.83 6.68
CA TRP A 81 15.46 36.11 5.47
C TRP A 81 14.74 34.78 5.72
N PHE A 82 14.65 34.34 6.98
CA PHE A 82 14.03 33.08 7.37
C PHE A 82 12.72 33.29 8.11
N THR A 83 11.77 32.39 7.89
CA THR A 83 10.51 32.32 8.66
C THR A 83 10.79 32.00 10.13
N ILE A 84 11.81 31.17 10.38
CA ILE A 84 12.36 30.86 11.71
C ILE A 84 13.77 31.45 11.76
N PRO A 85 13.99 32.56 12.51
CA PRO A 85 15.30 33.23 12.53
C PRO A 85 16.48 32.32 12.90
N SER A 86 16.26 31.31 13.75
CA SER A 86 17.30 30.34 14.15
C SER A 86 17.69 29.33 13.06
N ASP A 87 17.03 29.31 11.90
CA ASP A 87 17.51 28.52 10.75
C ASP A 87 18.76 29.14 10.11
N ALA A 88 19.02 30.44 10.31
CA ALA A 88 20.26 31.09 9.92
C ALA A 88 21.48 30.48 10.64
N ASP A 89 21.37 30.27 11.96
CA ASP A 89 22.43 29.69 12.81
C ASP A 89 22.82 28.26 12.39
N LYS A 90 21.97 27.61 11.59
CA LYS A 90 22.17 26.23 11.13
C LYS A 90 22.84 26.18 9.75
N LEU A 91 23.22 27.32 9.19
CA LEU A 91 24.00 27.44 7.95
C LEU A 91 25.29 28.17 8.26
N ARG A 92 26.44 27.49 8.09
CA ARG A 92 27.75 28.12 8.16
C ARG A 92 28.16 28.51 6.74
N VAL A 93 28.29 29.80 6.47
CA VAL A 93 28.63 30.33 5.14
C VAL A 93 30.13 30.62 5.06
N ILE A 94 30.81 29.99 4.11
CA ILE A 94 32.22 30.24 3.80
C ILE A 94 32.29 31.01 2.47
N THR A 95 32.84 32.22 2.50
CA THR A 95 33.00 33.07 1.31
C THR A 95 34.45 33.17 0.86
N ASP A 96 34.69 33.50 -0.41
CA ASP A 96 36.02 33.78 -0.95
C ASP A 96 36.56 35.20 -0.65
N SER A 97 35.73 36.07 -0.06
CA SER A 97 36.03 37.49 0.21
C SER A 97 36.40 37.82 1.67
N GLN A 98 36.17 36.92 2.62
CA GLN A 98 36.57 37.12 4.02
C GLN A 98 38.08 36.88 4.21
N PRO A 99 38.86 37.86 4.73
CA PRO A 99 40.23 37.63 5.18
C PRO A 99 40.26 36.77 6.45
N ALA A 100 41.38 36.11 6.71
CA ALA A 100 41.63 35.25 7.89
C ALA A 100 41.66 36.00 9.24
N ASP A 101 41.41 37.32 9.29
CA ASP A 101 41.52 38.11 10.51
C ASP A 101 40.35 39.09 10.66
N THR A 102 39.50 38.86 11.66
CA THR A 102 38.87 39.96 12.40
C THR A 102 38.84 39.61 13.88
N GLU A 103 39.56 40.41 14.65
CA GLU A 103 39.73 40.35 16.10
C GLU A 103 38.39 40.24 16.85
N ASN A 104 38.16 39.11 17.49
CA ASN A 104 37.53 39.08 18.81
C ASN A 104 38.60 38.58 19.80
N LEU A 105 39.35 39.53 20.35
CA LEU A 105 40.09 39.34 21.60
C LEU A 105 39.05 39.02 22.68
N ASP A 106 38.83 37.72 22.95
CA ASP A 106 38.45 37.16 24.25
C ASP A 106 38.09 35.66 24.14
N SER A 107 38.99 34.85 23.61
CA SER A 107 39.07 33.42 23.97
C SER A 107 40.42 32.86 23.60
N GLU A 108 41.33 32.79 24.57
CA GLU A 108 42.54 31.99 24.45
C GLU A 108 42.16 30.52 24.22
N THR A 109 42.85 29.92 23.25
CA THR A 109 42.97 28.49 22.89
C THR A 109 42.18 28.02 21.65
N THR A 110 42.93 27.44 20.70
CA THR A 110 42.55 26.59 19.54
C THR A 110 42.01 27.23 18.23
N ASP A 111 42.82 28.00 17.49
CA ASP A 111 42.46 28.44 16.11
C ASP A 111 43.65 28.45 15.12
N THR A 112 44.27 27.29 14.89
CA THR A 112 45.15 27.07 13.70
C THR A 112 44.64 25.94 12.79
N GLU A 113 43.71 25.10 13.27
CA GLU A 113 43.04 24.07 12.47
C GLU A 113 41.86 24.64 11.65
N SER A 114 41.24 25.75 12.07
CA SER A 114 40.04 26.30 11.43
C SER A 114 40.31 27.02 10.09
N ASP A 115 41.48 27.64 9.93
CA ASP A 115 41.88 28.32 8.69
C ASP A 115 42.37 27.37 7.59
N SER A 116 43.10 26.31 7.95
CA SER A 116 43.56 25.31 6.97
C SER A 116 42.39 24.53 6.38
N ASP A 117 41.39 24.18 7.21
CA ASP A 117 40.13 23.58 6.79
C ASP A 117 39.32 24.50 5.87
N ARG A 118 39.31 25.81 6.14
CA ARG A 118 38.61 26.81 5.32
C ARG A 118 39.25 26.93 3.92
N GLU A 119 40.58 27.00 3.84
CA GLU A 119 41.30 27.05 2.56
C GLU A 119 41.10 25.76 1.75
N GLU A 120 41.10 24.59 2.40
CA GLU A 120 40.82 23.31 1.76
C GLU A 120 39.42 23.28 1.14
N ILE A 121 38.40 23.74 1.89
CA ILE A 121 37.01 23.81 1.41
C ILE A 121 36.87 24.77 0.22
N LEU A 122 37.51 25.94 0.27
CA LEU A 122 37.50 26.90 -0.84
C LEU A 122 38.22 26.36 -2.07
N LYS A 123 39.28 25.57 -1.89
CA LYS A 123 39.96 24.89 -3.00
C LYS A 123 39.04 23.85 -3.66
N GLN A 124 38.39 23.00 -2.88
CA GLN A 124 37.40 22.04 -3.38
C GLN A 124 36.26 22.73 -4.14
N ALA A 125 35.77 23.86 -3.62
CA ALA A 125 34.72 24.65 -4.28
C ALA A 125 35.16 25.21 -5.65
N ARG A 126 36.41 25.69 -5.77
CA ARG A 126 36.97 26.19 -7.04
C ARG A 126 37.17 25.07 -8.06
N GLU A 127 37.57 23.88 -7.62
CA GLU A 127 37.66 22.70 -8.48
C GLU A 127 36.27 22.31 -9.03
N LEU A 128 35.25 22.29 -8.17
CA LEU A 128 33.85 22.07 -8.55
C LEU A 128 33.31 23.14 -9.52
N GLU A 129 33.66 24.42 -9.32
CA GLU A 129 33.28 25.50 -10.24
C GLU A 129 33.88 25.30 -11.65
N LEU A 130 35.16 24.90 -11.73
CA LEU A 130 35.83 24.64 -13.00
C LEU A 130 35.15 23.49 -13.75
N GLU A 131 34.86 22.41 -13.04
CA GLU A 131 34.21 21.24 -13.62
C GLU A 131 32.76 21.51 -14.04
N LEU A 132 32.03 22.31 -13.25
CA LEU A 132 30.69 22.77 -13.60
C LEU A 132 30.70 23.60 -14.89
N LYS A 133 31.67 24.52 -15.05
CA LYS A 133 31.82 25.31 -16.28
C LYS A 133 32.08 24.43 -17.49
N GLN A 134 32.91 23.40 -17.34
CA GLN A 134 33.13 22.41 -18.40
C GLN A 134 31.82 21.69 -18.75
N HIS A 135 31.05 21.25 -17.75
CA HIS A 135 29.76 20.60 -17.95
C HIS A 135 28.74 21.50 -18.66
N GLN A 136 28.67 22.78 -18.29
CA GLN A 136 27.79 23.77 -18.93
C GLN A 136 28.18 24.02 -20.39
N ASN A 137 29.47 24.14 -20.70
CA ASN A 137 29.93 24.30 -22.08
C ASN A 137 29.52 23.11 -22.95
N LEU A 138 29.64 21.88 -22.44
CA LEU A 138 29.20 20.67 -23.14
C LEU A 138 27.68 20.65 -23.38
N LEU A 139 26.89 21.08 -22.39
CA LEU A 139 25.43 21.20 -22.53
C LEU A 139 25.06 22.25 -23.59
N ASP A 140 25.73 23.39 -23.62
CA ASP A 140 25.51 24.46 -24.61
C ASP A 140 25.90 24.03 -26.02
N GLU A 141 26.97 23.23 -26.16
CA GLU A 141 27.36 22.63 -27.44
C GLU A 141 26.34 21.58 -27.91
N TRP A 142 25.86 20.74 -27.00
CA TRP A 142 24.82 19.76 -27.28
C TRP A 142 23.49 20.44 -27.69
N ASP A 143 23.10 21.53 -27.02
CA ASP A 143 21.85 22.25 -27.33
C ASP A 143 21.87 22.86 -28.74
N LYS A 144 23.05 23.25 -29.24
CA LYS A 144 23.24 23.72 -30.63
C LYS A 144 23.19 22.61 -31.68
N LEU A 145 23.44 21.36 -31.28
CA LEU A 145 23.60 20.21 -32.17
C LEU A 145 22.38 19.27 -32.18
N LYS A 146 21.57 19.24 -31.12
CA LYS A 146 20.42 18.33 -30.97
C LYS A 146 19.38 18.41 -32.09
N ASP A 147 19.28 19.55 -32.77
CA ASP A 147 18.32 19.81 -33.85
C ASP A 147 18.89 19.50 -35.26
N ARG A 148 20.13 19.01 -35.37
CA ARG A 148 20.76 18.60 -36.63
C ARG A 148 20.61 17.09 -36.86
N GLU A 149 20.49 16.66 -38.12
CA GLU A 149 20.33 15.23 -38.51
C GLU A 149 21.54 14.32 -38.21
N ASP A 150 22.61 14.83 -37.57
CA ASP A 150 23.86 14.11 -37.36
C ASP A 150 23.87 13.36 -36.02
N SER A 151 23.43 12.09 -36.05
CA SER A 151 23.18 11.27 -34.85
C SER A 151 24.44 10.84 -34.08
N SER A 152 25.62 10.86 -34.70
CA SER A 152 26.84 10.29 -34.09
C SER A 152 27.62 11.28 -33.21
N GLU A 153 27.68 12.56 -33.58
CA GLU A 153 28.37 13.60 -32.81
C GLU A 153 27.57 13.97 -31.54
N ALA A 154 26.24 13.99 -31.65
CA ALA A 154 25.35 14.21 -30.51
C ALA A 154 25.43 13.08 -29.46
N GLU A 155 25.66 11.83 -29.90
CA GLU A 155 25.81 10.67 -29.01
C GLU A 155 27.14 10.68 -28.24
N LEU A 156 28.23 11.11 -28.89
CA LEU A 156 29.53 11.31 -28.23
C LEU A 156 29.47 12.42 -27.17
N LEU A 157 28.86 13.57 -27.49
CA LEU A 157 28.66 14.65 -26.53
C LEU A 157 27.79 14.22 -25.35
N LEU A 158 26.75 13.41 -25.58
CA LEU A 158 25.91 12.89 -24.51
C LEU A 158 26.68 11.99 -23.53
N ASN A 159 27.63 11.19 -24.04
CA ASN A 159 28.51 10.38 -23.21
C ASN A 159 29.45 11.27 -22.37
N GLU A 160 30.08 12.29 -22.97
CA GLU A 160 30.96 13.23 -22.24
C GLU A 160 30.20 14.05 -21.19
N ILE A 161 28.97 14.48 -21.48
CA ILE A 161 28.07 15.15 -20.53
C ILE A 161 27.78 14.21 -19.35
N THR A 162 27.51 12.94 -19.63
CA THR A 162 27.21 11.94 -18.60
C THR A 162 28.42 11.68 -17.70
N GLU A 163 29.61 11.49 -18.30
CA GLU A 163 30.85 11.27 -17.56
C GLU A 163 31.23 12.50 -16.70
N THR A 164 31.12 13.70 -17.26
CA THR A 164 31.40 14.94 -16.53
C THR A 164 30.43 15.14 -15.36
N LYS A 165 29.14 14.78 -15.54
CA LYS A 165 28.15 14.83 -14.46
C LYS A 165 28.44 13.83 -13.34
N GLU A 166 28.87 12.61 -13.68
CA GLU A 166 29.26 11.59 -12.69
C GLU A 166 30.47 12.05 -11.88
N ARG A 167 31.48 12.62 -12.54
CA ARG A 167 32.68 13.14 -11.89
C ARG A 167 32.36 14.33 -10.98
N LEU A 168 31.51 15.26 -11.42
CA LEU A 168 31.03 16.38 -10.60
C LEU A 168 30.22 15.89 -9.38
N SER A 169 29.35 14.91 -9.58
CA SER A 169 28.59 14.29 -8.48
C SER A 169 29.51 13.60 -7.47
N LYS A 170 30.56 12.93 -7.94
CA LYS A 170 31.54 12.25 -7.08
C LYS A 170 32.36 13.24 -6.27
N GLN A 171 32.92 14.27 -6.91
CA GLN A 171 33.69 15.32 -6.23
C GLN A 171 32.85 16.07 -5.20
N PHE A 172 31.59 16.40 -5.53
CA PHE A 172 30.70 17.07 -4.58
C PHE A 172 30.42 16.18 -3.37
N ALA A 173 30.21 14.87 -3.57
CA ALA A 173 29.98 13.91 -2.49
C ALA A 173 31.22 13.65 -1.61
N GLU A 174 32.44 13.76 -2.17
CA GLU A 174 33.71 13.62 -1.44
C GLU A 174 34.11 14.92 -0.70
N SER A 175 33.50 16.05 -1.05
CA SER A 175 33.78 17.36 -0.44
C SER A 175 33.11 17.54 0.94
N LYS A 176 33.60 18.49 1.73
CA LYS A 176 32.94 18.92 3.00
C LYS A 176 31.74 19.87 2.74
N ILE A 177 31.36 20.12 1.49
CA ILE A 177 30.38 21.12 1.07
C ILE A 177 28.98 20.50 1.02
N GLN A 178 27.97 21.16 1.62
CA GLN A 178 26.57 20.73 1.50
C GLN A 178 25.82 21.52 0.42
N VAL A 179 26.14 22.79 0.23
CA VAL A 179 25.59 23.62 -0.85
C VAL A 179 26.72 24.51 -1.38
N LEU A 180 26.86 24.58 -2.70
CA LEU A 180 27.77 25.52 -3.36
C LEU A 180 26.97 26.58 -4.11
N ILE A 181 27.19 27.84 -3.81
CA ILE A 181 26.58 29.01 -4.48
C ILE A 181 27.69 29.71 -5.28
N ILE A 182 27.47 29.90 -6.57
CA ILE A 182 28.41 30.60 -7.46
C ILE A 182 27.72 31.87 -7.94
N ILE A 183 28.26 33.02 -7.52
CA ILE A 183 27.77 34.33 -7.92
C ILE A 183 28.48 34.76 -9.22
N PRO A 184 27.75 35.11 -10.29
CA PRO A 184 28.37 35.56 -11.53
C PRO A 184 29.05 36.93 -11.37
N LYS A 185 30.15 37.12 -12.09
CA LYS A 185 30.90 38.39 -12.08
C LYS A 185 30.05 39.54 -12.61
N GLY A 186 30.04 40.67 -11.90
CA GLY A 186 29.30 41.86 -12.29
C GLY A 186 27.82 41.86 -11.91
N LEU A 187 27.33 40.87 -11.15
CA LEU A 187 25.92 40.77 -10.75
C LEU A 187 25.41 42.08 -10.12
N SER A 188 26.13 42.62 -9.12
CA SER A 188 25.78 43.88 -8.46
C SER A 188 25.66 45.05 -9.45
N LYS A 189 26.61 45.17 -10.41
CA LYS A 189 26.60 46.23 -11.43
C LYS A 189 25.42 46.08 -12.38
N GLU A 190 25.06 44.86 -12.75
CA GLU A 190 23.92 44.59 -13.62
C GLU A 190 22.59 44.86 -12.91
N LEU A 191 22.46 44.43 -11.65
CA LEU A 191 21.28 44.73 -10.83
C LEU A 191 21.07 46.24 -10.66
N GLU A 192 22.15 47.01 -10.49
CA GLU A 192 22.12 48.46 -10.40
C GLU A 192 21.77 49.09 -11.75
N ARG A 193 22.40 48.67 -12.85
CA ARG A 193 22.09 49.13 -14.22
C ARG A 193 20.62 48.96 -14.55
N VAL A 194 20.06 47.77 -14.31
CA VAL A 194 18.64 47.49 -14.53
C VAL A 194 17.75 48.38 -13.65
N SER A 195 18.14 48.61 -12.40
CA SER A 195 17.39 49.46 -11.47
C SER A 195 17.41 50.94 -11.88
N GLU A 196 18.53 51.43 -12.42
CA GLU A 196 18.65 52.78 -12.97
C GLU A 196 17.83 52.97 -14.25
N GLN A 197 17.93 52.03 -15.20
CA GLN A 197 17.16 52.07 -16.45
C GLN A 197 15.66 52.03 -16.16
N LEU A 198 15.23 51.15 -15.24
CA LEU A 198 13.83 51.09 -14.82
C LEU A 198 13.37 52.39 -14.15
N ALA A 199 14.21 53.00 -13.30
CA ALA A 199 13.88 54.28 -12.67
C ALA A 199 13.75 55.44 -13.68
N ARG A 200 14.56 55.41 -14.75
CA ARG A 200 14.47 56.36 -15.87
C ARG A 200 13.38 56.03 -16.89
N HIS A 201 12.65 54.92 -16.69
CA HIS A 201 11.65 54.40 -17.63
C HIS A 201 12.24 54.13 -19.03
N GLU A 202 13.51 53.76 -19.10
CA GLU A 202 14.19 53.34 -20.34
C GLU A 202 13.83 51.88 -20.67
N PRO A 203 13.67 51.54 -21.97
CA PRO A 203 13.43 50.17 -22.37
C PRO A 203 14.65 49.30 -22.03
N ILE A 204 14.40 48.13 -21.42
CA ILE A 204 15.41 47.11 -21.15
C ILE A 204 15.45 46.23 -22.41
N ASP A 205 16.56 46.27 -23.14
CA ASP A 205 16.76 45.63 -24.45
C ASP A 205 17.33 44.19 -24.36
N PHE A 206 17.54 43.70 -23.14
CA PHE A 206 17.99 42.35 -22.84
C PHE A 206 17.09 41.71 -21.78
N ASP A 207 17.12 40.39 -21.67
CA ASP A 207 16.45 39.69 -20.56
C ASP A 207 17.44 39.53 -19.39
N PRO A 208 17.27 40.25 -18.26
CA PRO A 208 18.14 40.12 -17.10
C PRO A 208 18.11 38.71 -16.48
N ALA A 209 17.09 37.90 -16.81
CA ALA A 209 17.01 36.52 -16.37
C ALA A 209 18.04 35.60 -17.05
N VAL A 210 18.55 35.98 -18.23
CA VAL A 210 19.44 35.16 -19.07
C VAL A 210 20.91 35.51 -18.85
N SER A 211 21.23 36.76 -18.49
CA SER A 211 22.61 37.27 -18.45
C SER A 211 23.41 36.93 -17.18
N SER A 212 22.79 36.96 -15.99
CA SER A 212 23.52 36.75 -14.72
C SER A 212 22.64 36.20 -13.60
N ARG A 213 22.59 34.86 -13.43
CA ARG A 213 21.96 34.22 -12.26
C ARG A 213 22.96 33.45 -11.41
N PRO A 214 22.85 33.53 -10.06
CA PRO A 214 23.57 32.63 -9.18
C PRO A 214 23.29 31.16 -9.52
N LEU A 215 24.34 30.35 -9.59
CA LEU A 215 24.22 28.89 -9.69
C LEU A 215 24.26 28.30 -8.28
N VAL A 216 23.32 27.41 -7.97
CA VAL A 216 23.24 26.75 -6.66
C VAL A 216 23.29 25.24 -6.89
N LEU A 217 24.32 24.58 -6.35
CA LEU A 217 24.52 23.14 -6.48
C LEU A 217 24.06 22.44 -5.20
N GLU A 218 23.25 21.40 -5.38
CA GLU A 218 22.80 20.50 -4.33
C GLU A 218 23.00 19.03 -4.75
N ASN A 219 23.15 18.15 -3.77
CA ASN A 219 23.04 16.71 -3.95
C ASN A 219 21.74 16.21 -3.32
N ARG A 220 20.71 15.98 -4.15
CA ARG A 220 19.40 15.51 -3.68
C ARG A 220 19.42 14.12 -3.02
N ALA A 221 20.44 13.32 -3.30
CA ALA A 221 20.61 12.00 -2.68
C ALA A 221 21.20 12.09 -1.27
N ASP A 222 21.83 13.22 -0.92
CA ASP A 222 22.29 13.50 0.43
C ASP A 222 21.25 14.34 1.19
N GLU A 223 20.69 13.79 2.27
CA GLU A 223 19.73 14.48 3.11
C GLU A 223 20.30 15.77 3.72
N LYS A 224 21.61 15.83 4.01
CA LYS A 224 22.24 17.03 4.59
C LYS A 224 22.27 18.16 3.57
N SER A 225 22.72 17.89 2.35
CA SER A 225 22.70 18.84 1.23
C SER A 225 21.30 19.32 0.92
N LYS A 226 20.32 18.42 0.85
CA LYS A 226 18.91 18.76 0.60
C LYS A 226 18.33 19.70 1.66
N LEU A 227 18.55 19.43 2.95
CA LEU A 227 18.07 20.29 4.04
C LEU A 227 18.72 21.67 4.02
N ALA A 228 20.04 21.73 3.75
CA ALA A 228 20.75 23.00 3.61
C ALA A 228 20.25 23.81 2.41
N PHE A 229 20.02 23.14 1.26
CA PHE A 229 19.48 23.78 0.06
C PHE A 229 18.09 24.39 0.28
N ILE A 230 17.18 23.69 0.99
CA ILE A 230 15.85 24.22 1.32
C ILE A 230 15.96 25.55 2.08
N ARG A 231 16.86 25.63 3.07
CA ARG A 231 17.08 26.86 3.85
C ARG A 231 17.75 27.96 3.02
N VAL A 232 18.77 27.63 2.23
CA VAL A 232 19.41 28.57 1.29
C VAL A 232 18.40 29.13 0.30
N GLN A 233 17.51 28.27 -0.23
CA GLN A 233 16.47 28.66 -1.17
C GLN A 233 15.46 29.61 -0.54
N GLU A 234 15.04 29.38 0.71
CA GLU A 234 14.19 30.31 1.47
C GLU A 234 14.84 31.69 1.58
N ALA A 235 16.11 31.74 2.02
CA ALA A 235 16.84 32.98 2.18
C ALA A 235 17.01 33.75 0.85
N MET A 236 17.41 33.05 -0.21
CA MET A 236 17.58 33.61 -1.55
C MET A 236 16.27 34.17 -2.11
N GLN A 237 15.14 33.48 -1.92
CA GLN A 237 13.82 33.95 -2.37
C GLN A 237 13.34 35.17 -1.59
N ALA A 238 13.57 35.21 -0.28
CA ALA A 238 13.24 36.36 0.55
C ALA A 238 14.08 37.59 0.16
N TRP A 239 15.38 37.38 -0.09
CA TRP A 239 16.29 38.40 -0.55
C TRP A 239 15.96 38.92 -1.96
N GLU A 240 15.64 38.03 -2.91
CA GLU A 240 15.20 38.39 -4.27
C GLU A 240 13.96 39.28 -4.22
N LYS A 241 12.96 38.93 -3.39
CA LYS A 241 11.76 39.77 -3.17
C LYS A 241 12.12 41.14 -2.59
N ALA A 242 13.12 41.23 -1.72
CA ALA A 242 13.58 42.49 -1.16
C ALA A 242 14.28 43.37 -2.22
N ILE A 243 15.14 42.79 -3.06
CA ILE A 243 15.75 43.49 -4.21
C ILE A 243 14.66 44.01 -5.16
N LEU A 244 13.68 43.17 -5.50
CA LEU A 244 12.58 43.53 -6.38
C LEU A 244 11.76 44.69 -5.80
N ARG A 245 11.43 44.64 -4.50
CA ARG A 245 10.74 45.74 -3.80
C ARG A 245 11.55 47.04 -3.85
N ALA A 246 12.85 46.99 -3.57
CA ALA A 246 13.72 48.15 -3.63
C ALA A 246 13.78 48.76 -5.04
N ARG A 247 13.89 47.91 -6.06
CA ARG A 247 13.88 48.30 -7.48
C ARG A 247 12.58 48.98 -7.89
N LEU A 248 11.43 48.40 -7.54
CA LEU A 248 10.11 48.98 -7.85
C LEU A 248 9.91 50.33 -7.15
N ASN A 249 10.26 50.41 -5.86
CA ASN A 249 10.17 51.67 -5.10
C ASN A 249 11.04 52.77 -5.71
N ARG A 250 12.27 52.45 -6.15
CA ARG A 250 13.16 53.41 -6.82
C ARG A 250 12.59 53.90 -8.15
N ALA A 251 11.87 53.03 -8.87
CA ALA A 251 11.15 53.39 -10.09
C ALA A 251 9.77 54.02 -9.84
N ASN A 252 9.38 54.25 -8.58
CA ASN A 252 8.08 54.75 -8.19
C ASN A 252 6.90 53.89 -8.71
N LEU A 253 7.14 52.58 -8.83
CA LEU A 253 6.17 51.58 -9.28
C LEU A 253 5.52 50.86 -8.10
N PRO A 254 4.24 50.44 -8.20
CA PRO A 254 3.60 49.65 -7.17
C PRO A 254 4.32 48.33 -6.92
N VAL A 255 4.52 47.98 -5.65
CA VAL A 255 5.14 46.71 -5.22
C VAL A 255 4.35 45.47 -5.67
N SER A 256 3.06 45.62 -5.94
CA SER A 256 2.17 44.54 -6.41
C SER A 256 2.33 44.19 -7.89
N LEU A 257 3.10 44.97 -8.66
CA LEU A 257 3.23 44.83 -10.12
C LEU A 257 3.71 43.42 -10.57
N PRO A 258 4.66 42.75 -9.89
CA PRO A 258 5.09 41.38 -10.24
C PRO A 258 4.09 40.29 -9.81
N THR A 259 3.19 40.59 -8.88
CA THR A 259 2.26 39.63 -8.28
C THR A 259 0.82 40.16 -8.33
N PRO A 260 0.22 40.33 -9.52
CA PRO A 260 -1.06 41.01 -9.67
C PRO A 260 -2.24 40.27 -9.02
N ILE A 261 -2.12 38.95 -8.81
CA ILE A 261 -3.16 38.11 -8.20
C ILE A 261 -3.03 38.05 -6.67
N ASN A 262 -1.80 38.09 -6.13
CA ASN A 262 -1.40 37.95 -4.71
C ASN A 262 -2.51 37.38 -3.78
N PRO A 263 -2.86 36.09 -3.91
CA PRO A 263 -3.97 35.52 -3.17
C PRO A 263 -3.67 35.55 -1.67
N GLU A 264 -4.62 36.06 -0.89
CA GLU A 264 -4.54 36.01 0.57
C GLU A 264 -4.87 34.59 1.03
N VAL A 265 -3.85 33.84 1.45
CA VAL A 265 -4.01 32.51 2.01
C VAL A 265 -4.34 32.65 3.48
N ILE A 266 -5.61 32.48 3.81
CA ILE A 266 -6.08 32.43 5.20
C ILE A 266 -6.06 30.97 5.64
N ASP A 267 -5.17 30.64 6.57
CA ASP A 267 -5.20 29.32 7.22
C ASP A 267 -6.40 29.25 8.16
N LEU A 268 -7.30 28.30 7.88
CA LEU A 268 -8.50 28.04 8.67
C LEU A 268 -8.29 26.88 9.65
N ALA A 269 -7.12 26.23 9.62
CA ALA A 269 -6.80 25.18 10.57
C ALA A 269 -6.70 25.77 11.98
N GLN A 270 -7.47 25.20 12.90
CA GLN A 270 -7.28 25.45 14.32
C GLN A 270 -6.11 24.58 14.81
N ASP A 271 -5.32 25.09 15.76
CA ASP A 271 -4.10 24.41 16.25
C ASP A 271 -4.39 22.99 16.82
N ASP A 272 -5.60 22.77 17.34
CA ASP A 272 -6.10 21.47 17.81
C ASP A 272 -6.34 20.45 16.68
N GLN A 273 -6.69 20.90 15.48
CA GLN A 273 -6.98 20.03 14.32
C GLN A 273 -5.71 19.38 13.75
N LEU A 274 -4.56 20.07 13.81
CA LEU A 274 -3.28 19.52 13.36
C LEU A 274 -2.83 18.36 14.26
N ALA A 275 -2.92 18.54 15.57
CA ALA A 275 -2.66 17.48 16.54
C ALA A 275 -3.66 16.32 16.38
N ALA A 276 -4.95 16.61 16.24
CA ALA A 276 -5.99 15.60 16.03
C ALA A 276 -5.76 14.76 14.77
N ASN A 277 -5.24 15.34 13.68
CA ASN A 277 -4.94 14.61 12.44
C ASN A 277 -3.78 13.61 12.59
N LEU A 278 -2.73 13.97 13.34
CA LEU A 278 -1.63 13.05 13.63
C LEU A 278 -2.10 11.91 14.55
N TRP A 279 -2.84 12.24 15.60
CA TRP A 279 -3.31 11.26 16.59
C TRP A 279 -4.38 10.32 16.07
N SER A 280 -5.32 10.82 15.26
CA SER A 280 -6.35 9.99 14.62
C SER A 280 -5.77 8.92 13.69
N LYS A 281 -4.57 9.13 13.15
CA LYS A 281 -3.84 8.12 12.37
C LYS A 281 -3.10 7.14 13.29
N LEU A 282 -2.35 7.62 14.27
CA LEU A 282 -1.46 6.79 15.09
C LEU A 282 -2.21 5.92 16.12
N PHE A 283 -3.22 6.47 16.81
CA PHE A 283 -3.90 5.74 17.90
C PHE A 283 -4.58 4.45 17.45
N PRO A 284 -5.44 4.43 16.40
CA PRO A 284 -6.08 3.20 15.97
C PRO A 284 -5.07 2.15 15.52
N ALA A 285 -4.02 2.58 14.81
CA ALA A 285 -2.96 1.70 14.33
C ALA A 285 -2.23 1.00 15.48
N LEU A 286 -1.82 1.77 16.50
CA LEU A 286 -1.15 1.24 17.68
C LEU A 286 -2.07 0.32 18.48
N LEU A 287 -3.33 0.70 18.69
CA LEU A 287 -4.31 -0.14 19.39
C LEU A 287 -4.49 -1.51 18.74
N ILE A 288 -4.54 -1.57 17.41
CA ILE A 288 -4.65 -2.84 16.67
C ILE A 288 -3.41 -3.70 16.87
N ILE A 289 -2.22 -3.10 16.72
CA ILE A 289 -0.96 -3.82 16.91
C ILE A 289 -0.86 -4.34 18.35
N MET A 290 -1.27 -3.54 19.34
CA MET A 290 -1.25 -3.93 20.76
C MET A 290 -2.28 -5.00 21.11
N ALA A 291 -3.47 -4.95 20.51
CA ALA A 291 -4.45 -6.01 20.68
C ALA A 291 -3.92 -7.34 20.11
N ALA A 292 -3.27 -7.30 18.94
CA ALA A 292 -2.67 -8.48 18.31
C ALA A 292 -1.49 -9.03 19.13
N THR A 293 -0.53 -8.19 19.54
CA THR A 293 0.65 -8.62 20.32
C THR A 293 0.27 -9.07 21.73
N GLY A 294 -0.72 -8.42 22.35
CA GLY A 294 -1.26 -8.82 23.65
C GLY A 294 -1.97 -10.17 23.63
N ALA A 295 -2.51 -10.60 22.48
CA ALA A 295 -3.03 -11.95 22.28
C ALA A 295 -1.93 -12.97 21.91
N PHE A 296 -0.88 -12.52 21.23
CA PHE A 296 0.14 -13.35 20.60
C PHE A 296 0.88 -14.26 21.58
N TYR A 297 1.55 -13.69 22.59
CA TYR A 297 2.37 -14.47 23.54
C TYR A 297 1.53 -15.37 24.47
N PRO A 298 0.42 -14.89 25.07
CA PRO A 298 -0.41 -15.74 25.91
C PRO A 298 -1.02 -16.90 25.14
N ALA A 299 -1.41 -16.72 23.88
CA ALA A 299 -1.93 -17.80 23.05
C ALA A 299 -0.88 -18.89 22.75
N ILE A 300 0.38 -18.49 22.50
CA ILE A 300 1.48 -19.45 22.29
C ILE A 300 1.69 -20.28 23.56
N ASP A 301 1.75 -19.64 24.72
CA ASP A 301 2.00 -20.35 25.98
C ASP A 301 0.84 -21.30 26.36
N LEU A 302 -0.41 -20.84 26.19
CA LEU A 302 -1.61 -21.61 26.50
C LEU A 302 -1.94 -22.72 25.49
N GLY A 303 -1.44 -22.61 24.26
CA GLY A 303 -1.61 -23.61 23.19
C GLY A 303 -0.37 -24.48 23.03
N ALA A 304 0.60 -23.99 22.27
CA ALA A 304 1.83 -24.72 21.95
C ALA A 304 2.70 -24.99 23.19
N GLY A 305 2.76 -24.06 24.13
CA GLY A 305 3.59 -24.17 25.33
C GLY A 305 3.09 -25.24 26.31
N GLU A 306 1.77 -25.34 26.53
CA GLU A 306 1.20 -26.44 27.32
C GLU A 306 1.36 -27.81 26.63
N LYS A 307 1.30 -27.84 25.31
CA LYS A 307 1.56 -29.05 24.52
C LYS A 307 3.02 -29.47 24.61
N GLU A 308 3.95 -28.53 24.50
CA GLU A 308 5.40 -28.77 24.67
C GLU A 308 5.74 -29.27 26.08
N ARG A 309 5.02 -28.77 27.10
CA ARG A 309 5.19 -29.19 28.51
C ARG A 309 4.47 -30.50 28.86
N GLY A 310 3.66 -31.06 27.96
CA GLY A 310 2.83 -32.24 28.23
C GLY A 310 1.67 -32.00 29.19
N THR A 311 1.39 -30.76 29.61
CA THR A 311 0.31 -30.46 30.56
C THR A 311 -1.06 -30.50 29.90
N MET A 312 -1.13 -30.36 28.58
CA MET A 312 -2.37 -30.40 27.80
C MET A 312 -3.11 -31.75 27.95
N GLU A 313 -2.38 -32.86 28.01
CA GLU A 313 -2.93 -34.21 28.17
C GLU A 313 -3.68 -34.36 29.50
N THR A 314 -3.10 -33.82 30.58
CA THR A 314 -3.72 -33.84 31.91
C THR A 314 -5.03 -33.05 31.94
N LEU A 315 -5.10 -31.93 31.19
CA LEU A 315 -6.29 -31.10 31.09
C LEU A 315 -7.41 -31.79 30.31
N LEU A 316 -7.07 -32.60 29.30
CA LEU A 316 -8.02 -33.37 28.50
C LEU A 316 -8.63 -34.57 29.23
N ILE A 317 -7.98 -35.07 30.29
CA ILE A 317 -8.50 -36.13 31.17
C ILE A 317 -9.47 -35.57 32.24
N SER A 318 -9.43 -34.25 32.47
CA SER A 318 -10.34 -33.60 33.43
C SER A 318 -11.81 -33.73 33.00
N PRO A 319 -12.79 -33.64 33.94
CA PRO A 319 -14.22 -33.75 33.60
C PRO A 319 -14.78 -32.54 32.82
N ALA A 320 -13.91 -31.63 32.33
CA ALA A 320 -14.29 -30.48 31.53
C ALA A 320 -14.39 -30.84 30.04
N LYS A 321 -15.36 -30.25 29.34
CA LYS A 321 -15.48 -30.46 27.89
C LYS A 321 -14.38 -29.71 27.14
N ARG A 322 -13.99 -30.22 25.97
CA ARG A 322 -13.04 -29.53 25.06
C ARG A 322 -13.48 -28.09 24.75
N THR A 323 -14.78 -27.86 24.55
CA THR A 323 -15.34 -26.52 24.36
C THR A 323 -15.17 -25.62 25.58
N GLU A 324 -15.29 -26.16 26.80
CA GLU A 324 -15.12 -25.41 28.05
C GLU A 324 -13.65 -25.03 28.27
N ILE A 325 -12.73 -25.94 27.92
CA ILE A 325 -11.28 -25.70 27.95
C ILE A 325 -10.91 -24.56 27.00
N VAL A 326 -11.37 -24.63 25.74
CA VAL A 326 -11.09 -23.58 24.74
C VAL A 326 -11.68 -22.25 25.16
N LEU A 327 -12.91 -22.20 25.65
CA LEU A 327 -13.52 -20.96 26.14
C LEU A 327 -12.76 -20.35 27.33
N GLY A 328 -12.29 -21.17 28.26
CA GLY A 328 -11.46 -20.72 29.38
C GLY A 328 -10.15 -20.10 28.89
N LYS A 329 -9.42 -20.78 28.00
CA LYS A 329 -8.18 -20.28 27.39
C LYS A 329 -8.40 -19.01 26.57
N PHE A 330 -9.44 -18.99 25.76
CA PHE A 330 -9.82 -17.82 24.96
C PHE A 330 -10.07 -16.58 25.82
N LEU A 331 -10.85 -16.72 26.90
CA LEU A 331 -11.10 -15.61 27.82
C LEU A 331 -9.83 -15.13 28.52
N THR A 332 -8.88 -16.02 28.82
CA THR A 332 -7.57 -15.63 29.37
C THR A 332 -6.81 -14.76 28.37
N VAL A 333 -6.66 -15.22 27.12
CA VAL A 333 -5.98 -14.45 26.06
C VAL A 333 -6.67 -13.12 25.81
N LEU A 334 -8.02 -13.10 25.83
CA LEU A 334 -8.81 -11.88 25.67
C LEU A 334 -8.52 -10.85 26.75
N VAL A 335 -8.47 -11.27 28.02
CA VAL A 335 -8.15 -10.37 29.13
C VAL A 335 -6.75 -9.78 28.97
N PHE A 336 -5.75 -10.57 28.59
CA PHE A 336 -4.40 -10.06 28.33
C PHE A 336 -4.37 -9.09 27.16
N SER A 337 -5.01 -9.43 26.03
CA SER A 337 -5.08 -8.58 24.84
C SER A 337 -5.73 -7.22 25.14
N VAL A 338 -6.89 -7.21 25.80
CA VAL A 338 -7.58 -5.97 26.19
C VAL A 338 -6.74 -5.16 27.18
N SER A 339 -6.17 -5.83 28.19
CA SER A 339 -5.34 -5.14 29.21
C SER A 339 -4.11 -4.49 28.58
N THR A 340 -3.40 -5.19 27.69
CA THR A 340 -2.25 -4.64 26.97
C THR A 340 -2.63 -3.43 26.12
N ALA A 341 -3.73 -3.50 25.37
CA ALA A 341 -4.16 -2.37 24.55
C ALA A 341 -4.58 -1.15 25.39
N LEU A 342 -5.29 -1.36 26.51
CA LEU A 342 -5.67 -0.28 27.42
C LEU A 342 -4.48 0.34 28.15
N LEU A 343 -3.53 -0.48 28.62
CA LEU A 343 -2.29 0.01 29.24
C LEU A 343 -1.47 0.85 28.27
N ASN A 344 -1.36 0.43 27.01
CA ASN A 344 -0.64 1.20 25.99
C ASN A 344 -1.36 2.51 25.64
N LEU A 345 -2.70 2.51 25.56
CA LEU A 345 -3.48 3.74 25.37
C LEU A 345 -3.25 4.74 26.50
N ALA A 346 -3.25 4.26 27.74
CA ALA A 346 -2.94 5.09 28.92
C ALA A 346 -1.50 5.61 28.88
N SER A 347 -0.52 4.77 28.51
CA SER A 347 0.87 5.16 28.36
C SER A 347 1.04 6.28 27.34
N MET A 348 0.47 6.10 26.15
CA MET A 348 0.56 7.10 25.08
C MET A 348 -0.10 8.42 25.47
N GLY A 349 -1.23 8.37 26.20
CA GLY A 349 -1.85 9.58 26.75
C GLY A 349 -0.92 10.31 27.74
N PHE A 350 -0.22 9.57 28.60
CA PHE A 350 0.76 10.14 29.52
C PHE A 350 2.02 10.68 28.81
N THR A 351 2.58 9.90 27.89
CA THR A 351 3.76 10.28 27.09
C THR A 351 3.49 11.49 26.22
N GLY A 352 2.32 11.56 25.56
CA GLY A 352 1.93 12.72 24.77
C GLY A 352 1.92 13.99 25.62
N LYS A 353 1.28 13.94 26.80
CA LYS A 353 1.28 15.06 27.76
C LYS A 353 2.69 15.44 28.23
N HIS A 354 3.54 14.46 28.53
CA HIS A 354 4.92 14.71 28.96
C HIS A 354 5.77 15.31 27.84
N MET A 355 5.63 14.81 26.60
CA MET A 355 6.36 15.30 25.44
C MET A 355 6.06 16.78 25.16
N VAL A 356 4.79 17.19 25.27
CA VAL A 356 4.40 18.61 25.15
C VAL A 356 5.08 19.47 26.23
N ASN A 357 5.14 18.98 27.47
CA ASN A 357 5.78 19.72 28.55
C ASN A 357 7.30 19.83 28.38
N VAL A 358 7.95 18.85 27.75
CA VAL A 358 9.41 18.82 27.51
C VAL A 358 9.79 19.59 26.25
N ALA A 359 8.91 19.70 25.25
CA ALA A 359 9.23 20.28 23.94
C ALA A 359 9.50 21.80 23.94
N GLY A 360 9.21 22.54 25.01
CA GLY A 360 9.59 23.96 25.15
C GLY A 360 9.05 24.89 24.05
N THR A 361 9.40 26.17 24.07
CA THR A 361 8.89 27.27 23.19
C THR A 361 9.37 27.23 21.72
N GLY A 362 9.59 26.05 21.13
CA GLY A 362 9.98 25.87 19.73
C GLY A 362 8.80 25.59 18.78
N ALA A 363 9.06 25.26 17.51
CA ALA A 363 8.02 24.92 16.51
C ALA A 363 7.10 23.75 16.93
N LEU A 364 7.57 22.88 17.84
CA LEU A 364 6.79 21.80 18.46
C LEU A 364 5.82 22.29 19.57
N SER A 365 5.97 23.51 20.09
CA SER A 365 5.01 24.11 21.05
C SER A 365 3.66 24.46 20.42
N LYS A 366 3.61 24.67 19.10
CA LYS A 366 2.34 24.87 18.36
C LYS A 366 1.51 23.59 18.25
N ILE A 367 2.11 22.43 18.52
CA ILE A 367 1.41 21.14 18.70
C ILE A 367 0.89 21.02 20.16
N GLY A 368 1.11 22.05 20.98
CA GLY A 368 1.08 22.03 22.43
C GLY A 368 -0.28 22.07 23.12
N ASP A 369 -1.40 22.12 22.39
CA ASP A 369 -2.71 21.89 22.99
C ASP A 369 -3.20 20.48 22.64
N LEU A 370 -2.52 19.49 23.21
CA LEU A 370 -2.86 18.08 23.08
C LEU A 370 -4.19 17.82 23.81
N SER A 371 -5.31 18.12 23.14
CA SER A 371 -6.62 17.78 23.66
C SER A 371 -6.72 16.26 23.75
N PHE A 372 -6.93 15.72 24.96
CA PHE A 372 -7.24 14.31 25.14
C PHE A 372 -8.46 13.93 24.30
N PRO A 373 -8.53 12.70 23.76
CA PRO A 373 -9.74 12.23 23.09
C PRO A 373 -10.96 12.46 23.98
N SER A 374 -12.05 12.92 23.37
CA SER A 374 -13.30 13.16 24.09
C SER A 374 -13.76 11.90 24.84
N PHE A 375 -14.55 12.07 25.90
CA PHE A 375 -15.11 10.94 26.64
C PHE A 375 -15.89 9.98 25.75
N SER A 376 -16.59 10.50 24.73
CA SER A 376 -17.27 9.67 23.74
C SER A 376 -16.29 8.86 22.89
N ALA A 377 -15.19 9.45 22.42
CA ALA A 377 -14.16 8.73 21.68
C ALA A 377 -13.51 7.62 22.54
N LEU A 378 -13.20 7.90 23.80
CA LEU A 378 -12.65 6.90 24.73
C LEU A 378 -13.63 5.73 24.96
N PHE A 379 -14.91 6.02 25.13
CA PHE A 379 -15.94 4.99 25.27
C PHE A 379 -15.97 4.05 24.05
N TRP A 380 -15.98 4.63 22.84
CA TRP A 380 -16.00 3.86 21.60
C TRP A 380 -14.71 3.09 21.34
N ILE A 381 -13.55 3.63 21.74
CA ILE A 381 -12.29 2.90 21.74
C ILE A 381 -12.43 1.61 22.57
N VAL A 382 -12.93 1.71 23.80
CA VAL A 382 -13.09 0.53 24.67
C VAL A 382 -14.09 -0.47 24.08
N VAL A 383 -15.23 0.01 23.58
CA VAL A 383 -16.29 -0.84 23.00
C VAL A 383 -15.79 -1.60 21.76
N LEU A 384 -15.05 -0.94 20.88
CA LEU A 384 -14.52 -1.54 19.64
C LEU A 384 -13.27 -2.41 19.90
N LEU A 385 -12.52 -2.13 20.97
CA LEU A 385 -11.34 -2.90 21.35
C LEU A 385 -11.72 -4.33 21.78
N ILE A 386 -12.82 -4.53 22.50
CA ILE A 386 -13.23 -5.86 23.00
C ILE A 386 -13.41 -6.88 21.86
N PRO A 387 -14.23 -6.64 20.82
CA PRO A 387 -14.39 -7.61 19.73
C PRO A 387 -13.13 -7.74 18.88
N LEU A 388 -12.32 -6.69 18.75
CA LEU A 388 -11.03 -6.76 18.05
C LEU A 388 -10.03 -7.67 18.80
N SER A 389 -9.88 -7.48 20.10
CA SER A 389 -9.10 -8.37 20.98
C SER A 389 -9.65 -9.79 20.99
N GLY A 390 -10.97 -9.95 20.93
CA GLY A 390 -11.63 -11.25 20.75
C GLY A 390 -11.24 -11.92 19.44
N LEU A 391 -11.21 -11.19 18.33
CA LEU A 391 -10.77 -11.74 17.05
C LEU A 391 -9.32 -12.24 17.11
N PHE A 392 -8.39 -11.41 17.60
CA PHE A 392 -6.99 -11.80 17.71
C PHE A 392 -6.78 -12.94 18.71
N SER A 393 -7.50 -12.96 19.83
CA SER A 393 -7.39 -14.01 20.83
C SER A 393 -7.81 -15.38 20.27
N ALA A 394 -8.91 -15.43 19.51
CA ALA A 394 -9.36 -16.65 18.87
C ALA A 394 -8.41 -17.11 17.74
N LEU A 395 -7.97 -16.19 16.88
CA LEU A 395 -7.04 -16.50 15.79
C LEU A 395 -5.68 -16.96 16.32
N CYS A 396 -5.08 -16.24 17.26
CA CYS A 396 -3.81 -16.63 17.87
C CYS A 396 -3.91 -17.99 18.57
N LEU A 397 -4.99 -18.24 19.33
CA LEU A 397 -5.19 -19.55 19.99
C LEU A 397 -5.33 -20.68 18.97
N SER A 398 -6.14 -20.48 17.93
CA SER A 398 -6.33 -21.48 16.86
C SER A 398 -5.01 -21.85 16.16
N LEU A 399 -4.21 -20.85 15.77
CA LEU A 399 -2.91 -21.06 15.12
C LEU A 399 -1.87 -21.66 16.08
N ALA A 400 -1.86 -21.22 17.35
CA ALA A 400 -0.91 -21.72 18.35
C ALA A 400 -1.16 -23.20 18.65
N THR A 401 -2.41 -23.67 18.59
CA THR A 401 -2.77 -25.07 18.86
C THR A 401 -2.20 -26.02 17.79
N PHE A 402 -1.98 -25.55 16.56
CA PHE A 402 -1.32 -26.34 15.52
C PHE A 402 0.16 -26.60 15.78
N ALA A 403 0.82 -25.71 16.52
CA ALA A 403 2.24 -25.86 16.82
C ALA A 403 2.51 -26.98 17.83
N ARG A 404 3.69 -27.58 17.70
CA ARG A 404 4.20 -28.56 18.67
C ARG A 404 5.02 -27.90 19.78
N SER A 405 5.67 -26.79 19.46
CA SER A 405 6.52 -26.04 20.39
C SER A 405 6.20 -24.56 20.34
N SER A 406 6.58 -23.85 21.40
CA SER A 406 6.43 -22.40 21.50
C SER A 406 7.13 -21.67 20.35
N LYS A 407 8.29 -22.19 19.90
CA LYS A 407 9.04 -21.67 18.73
C LYS A 407 8.27 -21.85 17.42
N GLU A 408 7.69 -23.03 17.19
CA GLU A 408 6.86 -23.29 16.01
C GLU A 408 5.59 -22.42 16.03
N GLY A 409 5.01 -22.21 17.22
CA GLY A 409 3.87 -21.31 17.41
C GLY A 409 4.19 -19.89 16.94
N GLN A 410 5.36 -19.37 17.30
CA GLN A 410 5.80 -18.06 16.83
C GLN A 410 5.87 -17.97 15.31
N TYR A 411 6.36 -19.01 14.63
CA TYR A 411 6.41 -19.03 13.15
C TYR A 411 5.01 -19.05 12.52
N TYR A 412 4.06 -19.80 13.07
CA TYR A 412 2.68 -19.81 12.54
C TYR A 412 1.92 -18.50 12.80
N LEU A 413 2.19 -17.81 13.91
CA LEU A 413 1.51 -16.56 14.23
C LEU A 413 2.15 -15.33 13.55
N THR A 414 3.42 -15.41 13.10
CA THR A 414 4.09 -14.27 12.45
C THR A 414 3.38 -13.78 11.17
N PRO A 415 2.92 -14.65 10.25
CA PRO A 415 2.11 -14.23 9.10
C PRO A 415 0.83 -13.49 9.49
N LEU A 416 0.15 -13.90 10.57
CA LEU A 416 -1.02 -13.19 11.08
C LEU A 416 -0.66 -11.76 11.49
N LEU A 417 0.48 -11.58 12.16
CA LEU A 417 0.98 -10.25 12.53
C LEU A 417 1.33 -9.41 11.29
N MET A 418 1.98 -9.99 10.27
CA MET A 418 2.30 -9.28 9.02
C MET A 418 1.04 -8.82 8.28
N VAL A 419 0.03 -9.69 8.15
CA VAL A 419 -1.27 -9.31 7.56
C VAL A 419 -1.91 -8.19 8.35
N THR A 420 -1.88 -8.27 9.69
CA THR A 420 -2.43 -7.24 10.56
C THR A 420 -1.72 -5.90 10.38
N ILE A 421 -0.38 -5.89 10.33
CA ILE A 421 0.40 -4.69 10.08
C ILE A 421 0.06 -4.09 8.70
N GLY A 422 -0.05 -4.93 7.67
CA GLY A 422 -0.44 -4.49 6.32
C GLY A 422 -1.82 -3.81 6.30
N LEU A 423 -2.81 -4.42 6.95
CA LEU A 423 -4.16 -3.82 7.09
C LEU A 423 -4.13 -2.52 7.88
N THR A 424 -3.31 -2.44 8.93
CA THR A 424 -3.14 -1.23 9.73
C THR A 424 -2.50 -0.10 8.91
N VAL A 425 -1.42 -0.38 8.17
CA VAL A 425 -0.76 0.61 7.29
C VAL A 425 -1.71 1.09 6.20
N PHE A 426 -2.53 0.20 5.64
CA PHE A 426 -3.58 0.57 4.70
C PHE A 426 -4.55 1.61 5.29
N CYS A 427 -4.90 1.49 6.57
CA CYS A 427 -5.80 2.44 7.24
C CYS A 427 -5.16 3.81 7.56
N LEU A 428 -3.83 3.90 7.60
CA LEU A 428 -3.10 5.15 7.82
C LEU A 428 -3.18 6.11 6.61
N SER A 429 -3.46 5.57 5.42
CA SER A 429 -3.57 6.38 4.20
C SER A 429 -4.69 7.43 4.32
N PRO A 430 -4.44 8.70 3.95
CA PRO A 430 -5.49 9.72 3.95
C PRO A 430 -6.57 9.45 2.90
N ALA A 431 -6.28 8.67 1.86
CA ALA A 431 -7.23 8.32 0.81
C ALA A 431 -8.25 7.23 1.23
N VAL A 432 -8.02 6.58 2.38
CA VAL A 432 -8.87 5.50 2.88
C VAL A 432 -9.72 6.02 4.04
N GLU A 433 -11.01 6.15 3.77
CA GLU A 433 -12.04 6.57 4.71
C GLU A 433 -13.05 5.45 4.95
N ILE A 434 -13.77 5.48 6.07
CA ILE A 434 -14.80 4.50 6.35
C ILE A 434 -15.96 4.63 5.37
N ASN A 435 -16.40 3.49 4.83
CA ASN A 435 -17.58 3.36 3.96
C ASN A 435 -18.30 2.04 4.31
N PRO A 436 -19.48 1.75 3.72
CA PRO A 436 -20.22 0.54 4.05
C PRO A 436 -19.41 -0.75 3.86
N PHE A 437 -18.64 -0.88 2.77
CA PHE A 437 -17.79 -2.05 2.55
C PHE A 437 -16.68 -2.20 3.61
N TYR A 438 -15.91 -1.15 3.87
CA TYR A 438 -14.84 -1.19 4.86
C TYR A 438 -15.36 -1.37 6.29
N SER A 439 -16.58 -0.90 6.59
CA SER A 439 -17.22 -1.11 7.88
C SER A 439 -17.49 -2.60 8.19
N LEU A 440 -17.59 -3.45 7.16
CA LEU A 440 -17.77 -4.89 7.32
C LEU A 440 -16.45 -5.66 7.34
N MET A 441 -15.31 -5.02 7.05
CA MET A 441 -14.02 -5.71 7.02
C MET A 441 -13.45 -5.90 8.43
N PRO A 442 -12.93 -7.11 8.76
CA PRO A 442 -12.27 -7.33 10.05
C PRO A 442 -11.03 -6.45 10.16
N VAL A 443 -10.76 -5.95 11.37
CA VAL A 443 -9.65 -5.02 11.67
C VAL A 443 -9.81 -3.64 11.02
N VAL A 444 -9.99 -3.57 9.69
CA VAL A 444 -10.12 -2.33 8.91
C VAL A 444 -11.34 -1.51 9.35
N GLY A 445 -12.50 -2.15 9.54
CA GLY A 445 -13.71 -1.44 9.98
C GLY A 445 -13.53 -0.77 11.34
N VAL A 446 -12.89 -1.47 12.28
CA VAL A 446 -12.54 -0.90 13.60
C VAL A 446 -11.52 0.22 13.47
N ALA A 447 -10.46 0.01 12.69
CA ALA A 447 -9.39 0.99 12.47
C ALA A 447 -9.93 2.31 11.92
N LEU A 448 -10.71 2.24 10.84
CA LEU A 448 -11.22 3.42 10.14
C LEU A 448 -12.34 4.10 10.93
N LEU A 449 -13.16 3.36 11.67
CA LEU A 449 -14.16 3.96 12.54
C LEU A 449 -13.49 4.76 13.66
N LEU A 450 -12.49 4.18 14.32
CA LEU A 450 -11.72 4.88 15.35
C LEU A 450 -10.99 6.11 14.79
N LYS A 451 -10.34 5.97 13.63
CA LYS A 451 -9.70 7.09 12.92
C LYS A 451 -10.70 8.21 12.64
N ALA A 452 -11.87 7.89 12.10
CA ALA A 452 -12.89 8.88 11.77
C ALA A 452 -13.46 9.58 13.02
N MET A 453 -13.70 8.83 14.10
CA MET A 453 -14.22 9.38 15.36
C MET A 453 -13.21 10.27 16.08
N LEU A 454 -11.92 10.02 15.91
CA LEU A 454 -10.85 10.86 16.46
C LEU A 454 -10.59 12.10 15.60
N LEU A 455 -10.83 12.04 14.29
CA LEU A 455 -10.56 13.15 13.36
C LEU A 455 -11.67 14.20 13.33
N SER A 456 -12.95 13.81 13.44
CA SER A 456 -14.07 14.73 13.27
C SER A 456 -15.07 14.64 14.43
N THR A 457 -15.06 15.65 15.30
CA THR A 457 -16.07 15.83 16.35
C THR A 457 -17.42 16.31 15.79
N VAL A 458 -17.42 17.05 14.67
CA VAL A 458 -18.61 17.72 14.12
C VAL A 458 -19.54 16.75 13.36
N ASN A 459 -19.01 15.75 12.65
CA ASN A 459 -19.80 14.75 11.90
C ASN A 459 -20.02 13.42 12.64
N ALA A 460 -19.80 13.38 13.96
CA ALA A 460 -19.90 12.14 14.76
C ALA A 460 -21.26 11.43 14.61
N GLY A 461 -22.34 12.19 14.39
CA GLY A 461 -23.70 11.66 14.16
C GLY A 461 -23.77 10.70 12.96
N ILE A 462 -23.12 11.03 11.86
CA ILE A 462 -23.10 10.23 10.63
C ILE A 462 -22.26 8.95 10.83
N LEU A 463 -21.19 9.05 11.62
CA LEU A 463 -20.27 7.94 11.88
C LEU A 463 -20.91 6.81 12.71
N TYR A 464 -21.90 7.10 13.55
CA TYR A 464 -22.61 6.08 14.32
C TYR A 464 -23.34 5.05 13.46
N VAL A 465 -23.71 5.40 12.22
CA VAL A 465 -24.32 4.47 11.27
C VAL A 465 -23.40 3.27 11.00
N TYR A 466 -22.08 3.48 11.02
CA TYR A 466 -21.08 2.43 10.78
C TYR A 466 -20.75 1.63 12.04
N ALA A 467 -21.06 2.12 13.24
CA ALA A 467 -20.73 1.44 14.49
C ALA A 467 -21.42 0.08 14.63
N ILE A 468 -22.70 -0.02 14.24
CA ILE A 468 -23.47 -1.27 14.29
C ILE A 468 -22.89 -2.31 13.30
N PRO A 469 -22.70 -2.01 12.00
CA PRO A 469 -22.04 -2.92 11.07
C PRO A 469 -20.66 -3.40 11.54
N VAL A 470 -19.82 -2.50 12.06
CA VAL A 470 -18.48 -2.84 12.57
C VAL A 470 -18.57 -3.79 13.75
N LEU A 471 -19.45 -3.53 14.72
CA LEU A 471 -19.61 -4.38 15.89
C LEU A 471 -20.15 -5.77 15.53
N VAL A 472 -21.21 -5.82 14.72
CA VAL A 472 -21.84 -7.08 14.30
C VAL A 472 -20.84 -7.95 13.55
N THR A 473 -20.10 -7.37 12.60
CA THR A 473 -19.11 -8.13 11.84
C THR A 473 -17.91 -8.52 12.68
N SER A 474 -17.38 -7.63 13.52
CA SER A 474 -16.22 -7.94 14.38
C SER A 474 -16.54 -9.06 15.38
N ILE A 475 -17.73 -9.03 16.00
CA ILE A 475 -18.21 -10.13 16.85
C ILE A 475 -18.40 -11.40 16.02
N GLY A 476 -19.02 -11.30 14.83
CA GLY A 476 -19.22 -12.42 13.93
C GLY A 476 -17.92 -13.12 13.54
N TYR A 477 -16.89 -12.37 13.14
CA TYR A 477 -15.58 -12.90 12.81
C TYR A 477 -14.86 -13.48 14.02
N SER A 478 -14.97 -12.86 15.19
CA SER A 478 -14.41 -13.41 16.44
C SER A 478 -15.07 -14.75 16.80
N LEU A 479 -16.39 -14.87 16.68
CA LEU A 479 -17.12 -16.12 16.91
C LEU A 479 -16.75 -17.20 15.87
N LEU A 480 -16.57 -16.82 14.61
CA LEU A 480 -16.12 -17.75 13.56
C LEU A 480 -14.70 -18.26 13.83
N ALA A 481 -13.77 -17.38 14.23
CA ALA A 481 -12.42 -17.75 14.61
C ALA A 481 -12.42 -18.64 15.87
N LEU A 482 -13.29 -18.36 16.84
CA LEU A 482 -13.43 -19.16 18.05
C LEU A 482 -14.03 -20.54 17.74
N TRP A 483 -15.01 -20.61 16.84
CA TRP A 483 -15.53 -21.86 16.33
C TRP A 483 -14.42 -22.69 15.66
N TRP A 484 -13.55 -22.05 14.87
CA TRP A 484 -12.39 -22.72 14.29
C TRP A 484 -11.41 -23.23 15.36
N ALA A 485 -11.12 -22.44 16.40
CA ALA A 485 -10.30 -22.88 17.53
C ALA A 485 -10.90 -24.10 18.24
N ILE A 486 -12.22 -24.13 18.44
CA ILE A 486 -12.93 -25.27 19.04
C ILE A 486 -12.80 -26.52 18.15
N ASP A 487 -12.99 -26.39 16.84
CA ASP A 487 -12.81 -27.50 15.89
C ASP A 487 -11.38 -28.06 15.94
N GLN A 488 -10.35 -27.21 16.04
CA GLN A 488 -8.97 -27.66 16.17
C GLN A 488 -8.71 -28.46 17.45
N PHE A 489 -9.27 -28.03 18.58
CA PHE A 489 -9.15 -28.77 19.84
C PHE A 489 -9.94 -30.10 19.85
N GLN A 490 -10.86 -30.30 18.92
CA GLN A 490 -11.57 -31.58 18.76
C GLN A 490 -10.80 -32.57 17.88
N ARG A 491 -9.82 -32.10 17.10
CA ARG A 491 -9.01 -32.89 16.18
C ARG A 491 -7.79 -33.49 16.87
N GLU A 492 -7.74 -34.81 16.98
CA GLU A 492 -6.63 -35.52 17.63
C GLU A 492 -5.34 -35.45 16.81
N ASP A 493 -5.43 -35.43 15.49
CA ASP A 493 -4.29 -35.27 14.58
C ASP A 493 -3.57 -33.93 14.76
N VAL A 494 -4.31 -32.90 15.18
CA VAL A 494 -3.77 -31.56 15.47
C VAL A 494 -3.15 -31.53 16.85
N LEU A 495 -3.84 -32.11 17.84
CA LEU A 495 -3.36 -32.18 19.23
C LEU A 495 -2.12 -33.06 19.39
N PHE A 496 -2.02 -34.18 18.68
CA PHE A 496 -0.98 -35.21 18.86
C PHE A 496 -0.05 -35.38 17.66
N ARG A 497 0.12 -34.34 16.83
CA ARG A 497 0.94 -34.39 15.60
C ARG A 497 2.39 -34.83 15.91
N GLU A 498 2.80 -36.04 15.49
CA GLU A 498 4.18 -36.55 15.64
C GLU A 498 5.15 -35.95 14.62
N ALA A 499 6.41 -35.77 15.02
CA ALA A 499 7.42 -34.97 14.31
C ALA A 499 7.99 -35.60 13.04
N GLU A 500 7.39 -35.36 11.88
CA GLU A 500 8.17 -35.38 10.63
C GLU A 500 9.16 -34.20 10.64
N ARG A 501 10.45 -34.48 10.76
CA ARG A 501 11.52 -33.50 10.56
C ARG A 501 11.56 -33.13 9.09
N PHE A 502 11.21 -31.88 8.78
CA PHE A 502 11.24 -31.36 7.41
C PHE A 502 12.70 -31.14 6.98
N GLU A 503 13.25 -32.02 6.14
CA GLU A 503 14.54 -31.84 5.50
C GLU A 503 14.35 -31.31 4.07
N VAL A 504 14.81 -30.08 3.80
CA VAL A 504 14.62 -29.39 2.52
C VAL A 504 15.19 -30.19 1.34
N GLY A 505 16.34 -30.85 1.53
CA GLY A 505 16.99 -31.66 0.49
C GLY A 505 16.21 -32.92 0.12
N LEU A 506 15.65 -33.63 1.12
CA LEU A 506 14.79 -34.79 0.89
C LEU A 506 13.46 -34.36 0.29
N TRP A 507 12.89 -33.24 0.74
CA TRP A 507 11.66 -32.67 0.19
C TRP A 507 11.80 -32.30 -1.29
N LEU A 508 12.87 -31.60 -1.68
CA LEU A 508 13.10 -31.21 -3.08
C LEU A 508 13.31 -32.44 -3.99
N LYS A 509 14.07 -33.43 -3.50
CA LYS A 509 14.31 -34.69 -4.22
C LYS A 509 13.03 -35.52 -4.34
N HIS A 510 12.17 -35.50 -3.33
CA HIS A 510 10.84 -36.10 -3.37
C HIS A 510 9.95 -35.38 -4.38
N LEU A 511 9.83 -34.05 -4.30
CA LEU A 511 9.02 -33.22 -5.19
C LEU A 511 9.33 -33.45 -6.68
N MET A 512 10.61 -33.62 -7.03
CA MET A 512 11.03 -33.89 -8.41
C MET A 512 10.85 -35.35 -8.86
N ARG A 513 10.89 -36.31 -7.92
CA ARG A 513 10.93 -37.75 -8.23
C ARG A 513 9.57 -38.44 -8.10
N THR A 514 8.73 -38.00 -7.16
CA THR A 514 7.38 -38.51 -6.95
C THR A 514 6.39 -37.43 -7.38
N LYS A 515 6.09 -37.40 -8.67
CA LYS A 515 5.06 -36.54 -9.25
C LYS A 515 3.71 -37.24 -9.20
N ASP A 516 2.69 -36.52 -8.79
CA ASP A 516 1.32 -37.02 -8.83
C ASP A 516 0.63 -36.68 -10.17
N ALA A 517 -0.49 -37.33 -10.48
CA ALA A 517 -1.27 -37.04 -11.68
C ALA A 517 -1.93 -35.66 -11.67
N LEU A 518 -2.17 -35.10 -10.49
CA LEU A 518 -2.85 -33.84 -10.23
C LEU A 518 -2.12 -33.08 -9.12
N PRO A 519 -2.14 -31.74 -9.15
CA PRO A 519 -1.52 -30.96 -8.09
C PRO A 519 -2.19 -31.24 -6.74
N SER A 520 -1.45 -31.04 -5.66
CA SER A 520 -1.97 -31.10 -4.31
C SER A 520 -2.71 -29.81 -3.92
N PHE A 521 -3.48 -29.86 -2.83
CA PHE A 521 -4.13 -28.68 -2.27
C PHE A 521 -3.11 -27.57 -1.90
N ALA A 522 -1.96 -27.98 -1.36
CA ALA A 522 -0.89 -27.06 -0.97
C ALA A 522 -0.22 -26.43 -2.19
N GLU A 523 0.02 -27.20 -3.25
CA GLU A 523 0.60 -26.69 -4.50
C GLU A 523 -0.33 -25.68 -5.18
N ALA A 524 -1.64 -25.91 -5.19
CA ALA A 524 -2.61 -24.94 -5.71
C ALA A 524 -2.60 -23.63 -4.89
N GLY A 525 -2.60 -23.73 -3.56
CA GLY A 525 -2.50 -22.56 -2.67
C GLY A 525 -1.18 -21.81 -2.87
N PHE A 526 -0.07 -22.53 -3.00
CA PHE A 526 1.25 -21.96 -3.23
C PHE A 526 1.36 -21.26 -4.60
N CYS A 527 0.80 -21.85 -5.65
CA CYS A 527 0.72 -21.23 -6.97
C CYS A 527 -0.02 -19.90 -6.91
N PHE A 528 -1.16 -19.85 -6.20
CA PHE A 528 -1.90 -18.60 -5.99
C PHE A 528 -1.07 -17.55 -5.23
N VAL A 529 -0.39 -17.96 -4.16
CA VAL A 529 0.49 -17.04 -3.39
C VAL A 529 1.62 -16.49 -4.26
N ILE A 530 2.25 -17.30 -5.10
CA ILE A 530 3.26 -16.83 -6.05
C ILE A 530 2.68 -15.79 -7.02
N ILE A 531 1.52 -16.08 -7.62
CA ILE A 531 0.86 -15.13 -8.54
C ILE A 531 0.61 -13.80 -7.84
N MET A 532 0.10 -13.81 -6.61
CA MET A 532 -0.17 -12.59 -5.83
C MET A 532 1.10 -11.82 -5.46
N LEU A 533 2.18 -12.53 -5.07
CA LEU A 533 3.46 -11.91 -4.75
C LEU A 533 4.10 -11.25 -5.98
N LEU A 534 4.11 -11.95 -7.12
CA LEU A 534 4.62 -11.42 -8.38
C LEU A 534 3.80 -10.21 -8.85
N GLN A 535 2.48 -10.28 -8.72
CA GLN A 535 1.59 -9.16 -9.03
C GLN A 535 1.87 -7.93 -8.17
N PHE A 536 2.06 -8.12 -6.86
CA PHE A 536 2.44 -7.03 -5.95
C PHE A 536 3.82 -6.45 -6.28
N ALA A 537 4.81 -7.31 -6.56
CA ALA A 537 6.18 -6.88 -6.87
C ALA A 537 6.25 -6.05 -8.17
N VAL A 538 5.48 -6.43 -9.20
CA VAL A 538 5.52 -5.77 -10.51
C VAL A 538 4.65 -4.51 -10.56
N MET A 539 3.70 -4.33 -9.64
CA MET A 539 2.74 -3.21 -9.67
C MET A 539 3.42 -1.83 -9.59
N ASN A 540 4.47 -1.67 -8.77
CA ASN A 540 5.22 -0.42 -8.70
C ASN A 540 5.95 -0.13 -10.02
N THR A 541 6.66 -1.13 -10.56
CA THR A 541 7.38 -1.02 -11.83
C THR A 541 6.45 -0.69 -13.00
N MET A 542 5.25 -1.29 -13.05
CA MET A 542 4.25 -1.00 -14.07
C MET A 542 3.75 0.44 -13.95
N ARG A 543 3.50 0.92 -12.73
CA ARG A 543 3.07 2.30 -12.50
C ARG A 543 4.11 3.29 -13.04
N ASP A 544 5.38 3.09 -12.70
CA ASP A 544 6.46 3.98 -13.14
C ASP A 544 6.60 3.95 -14.67
N ALA A 545 6.55 2.76 -15.28
CA ALA A 545 6.62 2.59 -16.73
C ALA A 545 5.47 3.28 -17.48
N ILE A 546 4.26 3.37 -16.90
CA ILE A 546 3.13 4.11 -17.48
C ILE A 546 3.31 5.62 -17.31
N GLN A 547 3.82 6.07 -16.16
CA GLN A 547 4.02 7.48 -15.88
C GLN A 547 5.12 8.12 -16.73
N MET A 548 6.16 7.34 -17.08
CA MET A 548 7.23 7.78 -17.97
C MET A 548 6.81 7.86 -19.45
N ALA A 549 5.70 7.21 -19.84
CA ALA A 549 5.22 7.21 -21.22
C ALA A 549 4.50 8.53 -21.57
N THR A 550 4.71 8.99 -22.80
CA THR A 550 3.99 10.13 -23.37
C THR A 550 2.49 9.84 -23.47
N SER A 551 1.64 10.86 -23.49
CA SER A 551 0.17 10.68 -23.56
C SER A 551 -0.28 9.84 -24.76
N ALA A 552 0.40 9.93 -25.90
CA ALA A 552 0.10 9.16 -27.10
C ALA A 552 0.51 7.67 -26.98
N GLU A 553 1.58 7.36 -26.23
CA GLU A 553 2.11 6.01 -26.09
C GLU A 553 1.48 5.23 -24.93
N ARG A 554 0.92 5.94 -23.93
CA ARG A 554 0.34 5.35 -22.73
C ARG A 554 -0.64 4.19 -23.00
N PRO A 555 -1.60 4.28 -23.93
CA PRO A 555 -2.55 3.18 -24.19
C PRO A 555 -1.83 1.91 -24.67
N THR A 556 -0.93 2.05 -25.65
CA THR A 556 -0.15 0.93 -26.19
C THR A 556 0.76 0.32 -25.13
N ARG A 557 1.45 1.17 -24.34
CA ARG A 557 2.31 0.72 -23.25
C ARG A 557 1.53 -0.03 -22.18
N MET A 558 0.35 0.45 -21.82
CA MET A 558 -0.54 -0.21 -20.88
C MET A 558 -0.97 -1.60 -21.38
N MET A 559 -1.31 -1.71 -22.66
CA MET A 559 -1.70 -3.00 -23.25
C MET A 559 -0.55 -3.99 -23.29
N GLN A 560 0.67 -3.54 -23.60
CA GLN A 560 1.87 -4.38 -23.52
C GLN A 560 2.12 -4.87 -22.09
N LEU A 561 2.02 -3.98 -21.10
CA LEU A 561 2.23 -4.33 -19.70
C LEU A 561 1.17 -5.32 -19.19
N LEU A 562 -0.09 -5.15 -19.60
CA LEU A 562 -1.17 -6.10 -19.28
C LEU A 562 -0.93 -7.47 -19.95
N MET A 563 -0.45 -7.49 -21.19
CA MET A 563 -0.06 -8.74 -21.85
C MET A 563 1.07 -9.46 -21.11
N ILE A 564 2.09 -8.71 -20.69
CA ILE A 564 3.20 -9.24 -19.88
C ILE A 564 2.66 -9.77 -18.55
N GLN A 565 1.78 -9.04 -17.88
CA GLN A 565 1.14 -9.50 -16.65
C GLN A 565 0.39 -10.83 -16.86
N GLN A 566 -0.41 -10.94 -17.92
CA GLN A 566 -1.17 -12.16 -18.20
C GLN A 566 -0.26 -13.36 -18.49
N LEU A 567 0.76 -13.19 -19.33
CA LEU A 567 1.64 -14.28 -19.73
C LEU A 567 2.66 -14.64 -18.65
N ALA A 568 3.40 -13.66 -18.14
CA ALA A 568 4.54 -13.87 -17.25
C ALA A 568 4.14 -14.06 -15.78
N ILE A 569 3.09 -13.37 -15.32
CA ILE A 569 2.72 -13.37 -13.89
C ILE A 569 1.62 -14.40 -13.61
N ILE A 570 0.64 -14.56 -14.51
CA ILE A 570 -0.51 -15.44 -14.27
C ILE A 570 -0.28 -16.83 -14.90
N ALA A 571 -0.05 -16.91 -16.21
CA ALA A 571 0.06 -18.19 -16.90
C ALA A 571 1.36 -18.95 -16.57
N THR A 572 2.50 -18.25 -16.53
CA THR A 572 3.82 -18.89 -16.39
C THR A 572 4.00 -19.66 -15.08
N PRO A 573 3.66 -19.14 -13.88
CA PRO A 573 3.76 -19.92 -12.64
C PRO A 573 2.92 -21.19 -12.68
N ALA A 574 1.67 -21.11 -13.17
CA ALA A 574 0.78 -22.26 -13.28
C ALA A 574 1.32 -23.31 -14.26
N LEU A 575 1.79 -22.89 -15.43
CA LEU A 575 2.40 -23.78 -16.43
C LEU A 575 3.67 -24.44 -15.91
N MET A 576 4.58 -23.66 -15.34
CA MET A 576 5.85 -24.15 -14.81
C MET A 576 5.61 -25.16 -13.68
N MET A 577 4.73 -24.84 -12.73
CA MET A 577 4.36 -25.77 -11.67
C MET A 577 3.64 -27.01 -12.21
N GLY A 578 2.79 -26.87 -13.22
CA GLY A 578 2.17 -27.99 -13.92
C GLY A 578 3.20 -28.97 -14.49
N ILE A 579 4.22 -28.45 -15.19
CA ILE A 579 5.28 -29.25 -15.81
C ILE A 579 6.21 -29.87 -14.75
N MET A 580 6.53 -29.12 -13.70
CA MET A 580 7.48 -29.55 -12.68
C MET A 580 6.87 -30.56 -11.71
N LEU A 581 5.61 -30.36 -11.28
CA LEU A 581 5.01 -31.07 -10.14
C LEU A 581 4.02 -32.17 -10.54
N THR A 582 3.51 -32.16 -11.78
CA THR A 582 2.46 -33.11 -12.20
C THR A 582 2.93 -34.02 -13.34
N THR A 583 2.39 -35.25 -13.40
CA THR A 583 2.68 -36.20 -14.50
C THR A 583 1.77 -36.01 -15.71
N SER A 584 0.61 -35.36 -15.57
CA SER A 584 -0.37 -35.25 -16.65
C SER A 584 -0.89 -33.83 -16.82
N MET A 585 -0.25 -33.07 -17.71
CA MET A 585 -0.69 -31.72 -18.12
C MET A 585 -2.14 -31.72 -18.61
N ARG A 586 -2.54 -32.76 -19.35
CA ARG A 586 -3.91 -32.87 -19.89
C ARG A 586 -4.96 -32.96 -18.78
N LYS A 587 -4.68 -33.70 -17.70
CA LYS A 587 -5.56 -33.82 -16.54
C LYS A 587 -5.52 -32.54 -15.70
N THR A 588 -4.32 -32.05 -15.38
CA THR A 588 -4.10 -30.82 -14.60
C THR A 588 -4.84 -29.63 -15.21
N PHE A 589 -4.71 -29.41 -16.51
CA PHE A 589 -5.32 -28.26 -17.21
C PHE A 589 -6.66 -28.55 -17.88
N ARG A 590 -7.21 -29.78 -17.75
CA ARG A 590 -8.51 -30.17 -18.31
C ARG A 590 -8.61 -29.93 -19.82
N LEU A 591 -7.60 -30.37 -20.57
CA LEU A 591 -7.52 -30.17 -22.03
C LEU A 591 -8.30 -31.26 -22.79
N TYR A 592 -9.56 -31.45 -22.42
CA TYR A 592 -10.48 -32.39 -23.07
C TYR A 592 -11.49 -31.63 -23.94
N LEU A 593 -11.91 -32.23 -25.05
CA LEU A 593 -12.99 -31.67 -25.88
C LEU A 593 -14.33 -31.94 -25.20
N PRO A 594 -15.14 -30.90 -24.91
CA PRO A 594 -16.41 -31.06 -24.24
C PRO A 594 -17.52 -31.41 -25.23
N ARG A 595 -18.65 -31.90 -24.72
CA ARG A 595 -19.86 -32.11 -25.53
C ARG A 595 -20.36 -30.79 -26.12
N PHE A 596 -20.97 -30.85 -27.31
CA PHE A 596 -21.46 -29.65 -28.02
C PHE A 596 -22.35 -28.74 -27.16
N GLY A 597 -23.21 -29.32 -26.31
CA GLY A 597 -24.08 -28.56 -25.41
C GLY A 597 -23.33 -27.61 -24.45
N PHE A 598 -22.10 -27.94 -24.03
CA PHE A 598 -21.32 -27.04 -23.16
C PHE A 598 -20.80 -25.80 -23.89
N TRP A 599 -20.60 -25.85 -25.21
CA TRP A 599 -20.26 -24.66 -26.01
C TRP A 599 -21.44 -23.70 -26.09
N ILE A 600 -22.65 -24.23 -26.32
CA ILE A 600 -23.89 -23.43 -26.31
C ILE A 600 -24.08 -22.79 -24.93
N VAL A 601 -23.92 -23.56 -23.86
CA VAL A 601 -23.99 -23.03 -22.50
C VAL A 601 -22.97 -21.91 -22.30
N ALA A 602 -21.70 -22.12 -22.67
CA ALA A 602 -20.67 -21.10 -22.49
C ALA A 602 -21.01 -19.77 -23.20
N ILE A 603 -21.50 -19.85 -24.44
CA ILE A 603 -21.87 -18.67 -25.23
C ILE A 603 -23.11 -17.99 -24.61
N VAL A 604 -24.23 -18.72 -24.50
CA VAL A 604 -25.51 -18.14 -24.08
C VAL A 604 -25.46 -17.68 -22.63
N LEU A 605 -24.78 -18.40 -21.75
CA LEU A 605 -24.64 -18.01 -20.35
C LEU A 605 -23.79 -16.74 -20.21
N ALA A 606 -22.78 -16.51 -21.06
CA ALA A 606 -22.00 -15.27 -21.03
C ALA A 606 -22.88 -14.05 -21.36
N PHE A 607 -23.72 -14.16 -22.39
CA PHE A 607 -24.71 -13.12 -22.74
C PHE A 607 -25.80 -12.95 -21.68
N ALA A 608 -26.19 -14.02 -20.98
CA ALA A 608 -27.19 -13.94 -19.92
C ALA A 608 -26.62 -13.35 -18.62
N LEU A 609 -25.42 -13.75 -18.19
CA LEU A 609 -24.83 -13.30 -16.93
C LEU A 609 -24.24 -11.89 -17.02
N HIS A 610 -23.83 -11.40 -18.20
CA HIS A 610 -23.24 -10.06 -18.34
C HIS A 610 -24.19 -8.92 -17.94
N PRO A 611 -25.43 -8.83 -18.45
CA PRO A 611 -26.37 -7.79 -18.01
C PRO A 611 -26.68 -7.86 -16.51
N LEU A 612 -26.87 -9.08 -15.99
CA LEU A 612 -27.16 -9.31 -14.57
C LEU A 612 -26.02 -8.83 -13.67
N SER A 613 -24.78 -9.13 -14.03
CA SER A 613 -23.63 -8.76 -13.22
C SER A 613 -23.35 -7.25 -13.26
N GLN A 614 -23.47 -6.62 -14.43
CA GLN A 614 -23.26 -5.17 -14.58
C GLN A 614 -24.29 -4.36 -13.78
N GLU A 615 -25.56 -4.76 -13.83
CA GLU A 615 -26.63 -4.09 -13.07
C GLU A 615 -26.54 -4.36 -11.56
N LEU A 616 -26.16 -5.57 -11.15
CA LEU A 616 -25.89 -5.88 -9.75
C LEU A 616 -24.77 -5.00 -9.20
N VAL A 617 -23.65 -4.92 -9.93
CA VAL A 617 -22.50 -4.11 -9.55
C VAL A 617 -22.86 -2.62 -9.51
N SER A 618 -23.64 -2.12 -10.49
CA SER A 618 -24.10 -0.74 -10.47
C SER A 618 -25.05 -0.44 -9.30
N SER A 619 -25.87 -1.42 -8.90
CA SER A 619 -26.78 -1.29 -7.77
C SER A 619 -26.06 -1.31 -6.42
N LEU A 620 -24.84 -1.86 -6.37
CA LEU A 620 -23.99 -1.94 -5.18
C LEU A 620 -22.93 -0.82 -5.10
N ARG A 621 -23.02 0.23 -5.94
CA ARG A 621 -22.07 1.36 -5.91
C ARG A 621 -22.07 2.12 -4.58
N TRP A 622 -23.22 2.18 -3.90
CA TRP A 622 -23.31 2.79 -2.58
C TRP A 622 -22.52 2.00 -1.52
N PHE A 623 -22.27 0.71 -1.77
CA PHE A 623 -21.62 -0.20 -0.84
C PHE A 623 -20.10 -0.20 -1.01
N PHE A 624 -19.61 -0.29 -2.26
CA PHE A 624 -18.18 -0.37 -2.56
C PHE A 624 -17.49 1.01 -2.56
N PRO A 625 -16.17 1.07 -2.26
CA PRO A 625 -15.38 2.28 -2.43
C PRO A 625 -15.34 2.74 -3.88
N ALA A 626 -15.19 4.05 -4.09
CA ALA A 626 -14.94 4.61 -5.42
C ALA A 626 -13.64 4.04 -6.03
N LEU A 627 -13.64 3.88 -7.36
CA LEU A 627 -12.49 3.37 -8.08
C LEU A 627 -11.31 4.35 -7.98
N PRO A 628 -10.07 3.85 -7.81
CA PRO A 628 -8.88 4.69 -7.88
C PRO A 628 -8.81 5.43 -9.22
N LYS A 629 -8.35 6.68 -9.20
CA LYS A 629 -8.23 7.51 -10.43
C LYS A 629 -7.45 6.82 -11.55
N GLY A 630 -6.40 6.06 -11.20
CA GLY A 630 -5.63 5.27 -12.17
C GLY A 630 -6.46 4.18 -12.86
N THR A 631 -7.35 3.50 -12.14
CA THR A 631 -8.28 2.52 -12.72
C THR A 631 -9.28 3.19 -13.64
N VAL A 632 -9.80 4.37 -13.26
CA VAL A 632 -10.71 5.15 -14.10
C VAL A 632 -10.04 5.55 -15.41
N ALA A 633 -8.77 5.98 -15.36
CA ALA A 633 -7.98 6.29 -16.56
C ALA A 633 -7.84 5.07 -17.48
N VAL A 634 -7.55 3.89 -16.93
CA VAL A 634 -7.49 2.63 -17.71
C VAL A 634 -8.84 2.36 -18.41
N LEU A 635 -9.95 2.48 -17.70
CA LEU A 635 -11.29 2.28 -18.28
C LEU A 635 -11.61 3.29 -19.39
N GLN A 636 -11.16 4.54 -19.23
CA GLN A 636 -11.33 5.59 -20.23
C GLN A 636 -10.52 5.28 -21.50
N ASP A 637 -9.25 4.89 -21.35
CA ASP A 637 -8.38 4.48 -22.47
C ASP A 637 -8.95 3.24 -23.20
N MET A 638 -9.53 2.29 -22.45
CA MET A 638 -10.22 1.13 -23.04
C MET A 638 -11.46 1.50 -23.84
N SER A 639 -12.07 2.66 -23.56
CA SER A 639 -13.31 3.12 -24.18
C SER A 639 -13.05 4.09 -25.35
N ASP A 640 -11.80 4.50 -25.58
CA ASP A 640 -11.41 5.40 -26.66
C ASP A 640 -11.71 4.77 -28.05
N PRO A 641 -12.52 5.44 -28.90
CA PRO A 641 -12.80 5.00 -30.27
C PRO A 641 -11.58 5.00 -31.20
N ASN A 642 -10.55 5.80 -30.90
CA ASN A 642 -9.36 5.93 -31.75
C ASN A 642 -8.40 4.74 -31.62
N GLN A 643 -8.55 3.94 -30.56
CA GLN A 643 -7.73 2.76 -30.33
C GLN A 643 -8.24 1.56 -31.14
N ALA A 644 -7.32 0.77 -31.68
CA ALA A 644 -7.68 -0.41 -32.46
C ALA A 644 -8.36 -1.46 -31.58
N ILE A 645 -9.66 -1.71 -31.82
CA ILE A 645 -10.48 -2.60 -30.99
C ILE A 645 -9.92 -4.02 -30.88
N TRP A 646 -9.27 -4.53 -31.93
CA TRP A 646 -8.69 -5.87 -31.93
C TRP A 646 -7.54 -6.01 -30.94
N LEU A 647 -6.71 -4.97 -30.77
CA LEU A 647 -5.63 -4.95 -29.77
C LEU A 647 -6.23 -4.96 -28.36
N ILE A 648 -7.34 -4.23 -28.14
CA ILE A 648 -8.00 -4.16 -26.84
C ILE A 648 -8.68 -5.48 -26.51
N LEU A 649 -9.35 -6.11 -27.47
CA LEU A 649 -9.90 -7.45 -27.33
C LEU A 649 -8.80 -8.47 -27.03
N LEU A 650 -7.63 -8.34 -27.66
CA LEU A 650 -6.49 -9.21 -27.38
C LEU A 650 -6.00 -9.06 -25.93
N ALA A 651 -5.76 -7.82 -25.49
CA ALA A 651 -5.16 -7.53 -24.17
C ALA A 651 -6.13 -7.67 -22.99
N PHE A 652 -7.41 -7.32 -23.16
CA PHE A 652 -8.39 -7.26 -22.07
C PHE A 652 -9.47 -8.36 -22.11
N ALA A 653 -9.62 -9.08 -23.23
CA ALA A 653 -10.56 -10.18 -23.32
C ALA A 653 -9.86 -11.52 -23.54
N LEU A 654 -9.09 -11.70 -24.61
CA LEU A 654 -8.54 -12.99 -24.99
C LEU A 654 -7.39 -13.43 -24.07
N ALA A 655 -6.41 -12.57 -23.82
CA ALA A 655 -5.28 -12.92 -22.97
C ALA A 655 -5.70 -13.26 -21.54
N PRO A 656 -6.56 -12.47 -20.85
CA PRO A 656 -7.13 -12.86 -19.57
C PRO A 656 -7.94 -14.16 -19.64
N ALA A 657 -8.80 -14.30 -20.66
CA ALA A 657 -9.62 -15.51 -20.82
C ALA A 657 -8.79 -16.78 -20.96
N VAL A 658 -7.60 -16.73 -21.58
CA VAL A 658 -6.73 -17.89 -21.68
C VAL A 658 -5.88 -18.08 -20.42
N CYS A 659 -5.18 -17.02 -19.99
CA CYS A 659 -4.19 -17.11 -18.91
C CYS A 659 -4.84 -17.37 -17.55
N GLU A 660 -5.93 -16.67 -17.25
CA GLU A 660 -6.62 -16.81 -15.97
C GLU A 660 -7.38 -18.13 -15.91
N GLU A 661 -8.03 -18.58 -16.98
CA GLU A 661 -8.65 -19.91 -16.99
C GLU A 661 -7.59 -21.01 -16.77
N LEU A 662 -6.44 -20.91 -17.45
CA LEU A 662 -5.34 -21.86 -17.30
C LEU A 662 -4.86 -21.95 -15.84
N ALA A 663 -4.67 -20.80 -15.19
CA ALA A 663 -4.23 -20.76 -13.79
C ALA A 663 -5.33 -21.24 -12.83
N PHE A 664 -6.53 -20.67 -12.91
CA PHE A 664 -7.57 -20.85 -11.90
C PHE A 664 -8.43 -22.10 -12.11
N ARG A 665 -8.84 -22.42 -13.34
CA ARG A 665 -9.70 -23.58 -13.68
C ARG A 665 -8.89 -24.80 -14.11
N GLY A 666 -7.69 -24.57 -14.64
CA GLY A 666 -6.68 -25.59 -14.84
C GLY A 666 -6.00 -25.96 -13.53
N PHE A 667 -4.88 -25.32 -13.22
CA PHE A 667 -3.99 -25.76 -12.14
C PHE A 667 -4.62 -25.69 -10.73
N ILE A 668 -5.14 -24.52 -10.32
CA ILE A 668 -5.63 -24.28 -8.95
C ILE A 668 -6.87 -25.11 -8.62
N LEU A 669 -7.90 -25.10 -9.49
CA LEU A 669 -9.13 -25.87 -9.30
C LEU A 669 -8.85 -27.39 -9.24
N SER A 670 -7.94 -27.89 -10.07
CA SER A 670 -7.55 -29.30 -10.04
C SER A 670 -6.87 -29.68 -8.72
N GLY A 671 -6.05 -28.79 -8.15
CA GLY A 671 -5.39 -29.05 -6.87
C GLY A 671 -6.33 -29.00 -5.67
N PHE A 672 -7.24 -28.02 -5.62
CA PHE A 672 -8.29 -27.98 -4.61
C PHE A 672 -9.28 -29.15 -4.75
N GLY A 673 -9.50 -29.63 -5.97
CA GLY A 673 -10.41 -30.74 -6.26
C GLY A 673 -9.90 -32.12 -5.86
N ARG A 674 -8.59 -32.30 -5.63
CA ARG A 674 -7.98 -33.62 -5.39
C ARG A 674 -8.55 -34.39 -4.19
N ARG A 675 -9.01 -33.69 -3.15
CA ARG A 675 -9.61 -34.30 -1.94
C ARG A 675 -11.07 -34.73 -2.12
N GLY A 676 -11.63 -34.62 -3.33
CA GLY A 676 -13.00 -35.02 -3.61
C GLY A 676 -14.01 -34.16 -2.85
N ARG A 677 -13.96 -32.84 -3.05
CA ARG A 677 -15.06 -31.94 -2.65
C ARG A 677 -15.25 -30.91 -3.74
N ALA A 678 -15.93 -31.28 -4.83
CA ALA A 678 -16.03 -30.44 -6.02
C ALA A 678 -16.57 -29.03 -5.74
N TRP A 679 -17.63 -28.93 -4.93
CA TRP A 679 -18.24 -27.65 -4.58
C TRP A 679 -17.27 -26.73 -3.83
N LEU A 680 -16.46 -27.29 -2.92
CA LEU A 680 -15.45 -26.55 -2.16
C LEU A 680 -14.33 -26.07 -3.09
N ALA A 681 -13.88 -26.93 -4.02
CA ALA A 681 -12.87 -26.58 -5.00
C ALA A 681 -13.33 -25.45 -5.93
N ILE A 682 -14.60 -25.48 -6.37
CA ILE A 682 -15.21 -24.40 -7.18
C ILE A 682 -15.21 -23.09 -6.38
N ILE A 683 -15.68 -23.10 -5.14
CA ILE A 683 -15.71 -21.89 -4.30
C ILE A 683 -14.30 -21.34 -4.09
N LEU A 684 -13.35 -22.18 -3.68
CA LEU A 684 -11.98 -21.74 -3.41
C LEU A 684 -11.29 -21.18 -4.67
N SER A 685 -11.41 -21.86 -5.81
CA SER A 685 -10.88 -21.39 -7.10
C SER A 685 -11.54 -20.06 -7.54
N SER A 686 -12.83 -19.90 -7.29
CA SER A 686 -13.56 -18.67 -7.65
C SER A 686 -13.18 -17.49 -6.77
N VAL A 687 -12.97 -17.72 -5.47
CA VAL A 687 -12.52 -16.70 -4.52
C VAL A 687 -11.09 -16.27 -4.84
N THR A 688 -10.18 -17.21 -5.14
CA THR A 688 -8.81 -16.85 -5.53
C THR A 688 -8.76 -16.10 -6.87
N PHE A 689 -9.60 -16.49 -7.84
CA PHE A 689 -9.80 -15.75 -9.09
C PHE A 689 -10.28 -14.32 -8.86
N GLY A 690 -11.26 -14.13 -7.97
CA GLY A 690 -11.70 -12.80 -7.57
C GLY A 690 -10.60 -12.00 -6.89
N ALA A 691 -9.94 -12.58 -5.88
CA ALA A 691 -8.92 -11.92 -5.06
C ALA A 691 -7.74 -11.35 -5.87
N MET A 692 -7.39 -11.98 -6.99
CA MET A 692 -6.33 -11.51 -7.89
C MET A 692 -6.55 -10.08 -8.41
N HIS A 693 -7.80 -9.62 -8.47
CA HIS A 693 -8.13 -8.30 -9.02
C HIS A 693 -7.88 -7.12 -8.07
N MET A 694 -7.68 -7.37 -6.76
CA MET A 694 -7.35 -6.37 -5.73
C MET A 694 -8.32 -5.19 -5.52
N ILE A 695 -9.35 -5.05 -6.37
CA ILE A 695 -10.37 -4.01 -6.27
C ILE A 695 -11.65 -4.63 -5.70
N PRO A 696 -12.19 -4.16 -4.56
CA PRO A 696 -13.33 -4.77 -3.88
C PRO A 696 -14.52 -5.16 -4.77
N GLN A 697 -14.98 -4.22 -5.58
CA GLN A 697 -16.10 -4.40 -6.50
C GLN A 697 -15.78 -5.48 -7.56
N GLN A 698 -14.55 -5.50 -8.06
CA GLN A 698 -14.10 -6.47 -9.05
C GLN A 698 -13.88 -7.85 -8.43
N VAL A 699 -13.32 -7.93 -7.22
CA VAL A 699 -13.18 -9.17 -6.44
C VAL A 699 -14.54 -9.84 -6.26
N PHE A 700 -15.55 -9.07 -5.85
CA PHE A 700 -16.92 -9.58 -5.69
C PHE A 700 -17.49 -10.10 -7.02
N ASN A 701 -17.44 -9.28 -8.07
CA ASN A 701 -18.02 -9.63 -9.37
C ASN A 701 -17.31 -10.85 -10.01
N ALA A 702 -15.98 -10.83 -10.04
CA ALA A 702 -15.16 -11.91 -10.59
C ALA A 702 -15.35 -13.22 -9.81
N THR A 703 -15.55 -13.16 -8.49
CA THR A 703 -15.89 -14.36 -7.70
C THR A 703 -17.22 -14.97 -8.15
N LEU A 704 -18.27 -14.17 -8.35
CA LEU A 704 -19.58 -14.66 -8.79
C LEU A 704 -19.53 -15.29 -10.18
N VAL A 705 -18.92 -14.59 -11.14
CA VAL A 705 -18.68 -15.12 -12.50
C VAL A 705 -17.81 -16.38 -12.42
N GLY A 706 -16.85 -16.38 -11.50
CA GLY A 706 -15.94 -17.48 -11.30
C GLY A 706 -16.62 -18.76 -10.82
N LEU A 707 -17.70 -18.67 -10.04
CA LEU A 707 -18.50 -19.82 -9.63
C LEU A 707 -19.16 -20.49 -10.84
N ALA A 708 -19.70 -19.69 -11.78
CA ALA A 708 -20.27 -20.21 -13.02
C ALA A 708 -19.22 -20.89 -13.90
N LEU A 709 -18.05 -20.24 -14.07
CA LEU A 709 -16.91 -20.81 -14.79
C LEU A 709 -16.41 -22.11 -14.15
N GLY A 710 -16.30 -22.14 -12.81
CA GLY A 710 -15.90 -23.34 -12.06
C GLY A 710 -16.89 -24.49 -12.23
N LEU A 711 -18.20 -24.22 -12.19
CA LEU A 711 -19.23 -25.22 -12.47
C LEU A 711 -19.08 -25.77 -13.90
N ILE A 712 -18.94 -24.89 -14.90
CA ILE A 712 -18.74 -25.31 -16.30
C ILE A 712 -17.48 -26.16 -16.43
N ALA A 713 -16.35 -25.75 -15.86
CA ALA A 713 -15.07 -26.46 -15.95
C ALA A 713 -15.10 -27.85 -15.27
N VAL A 714 -15.82 -27.98 -14.15
CA VAL A 714 -15.99 -29.27 -13.47
C VAL A 714 -16.90 -30.21 -14.25
N HIS A 715 -18.05 -29.73 -14.75
CA HIS A 715 -19.04 -30.58 -15.40
C HIS A 715 -18.71 -30.90 -16.86
N SER A 716 -18.09 -29.98 -17.58
CA SER A 716 -17.61 -30.22 -18.95
C SER A 716 -16.29 -31.00 -19.00
N ARG A 717 -15.57 -31.07 -17.86
CA ARG A 717 -14.19 -31.57 -17.76
C ARG A 717 -13.24 -30.89 -18.75
N SER A 718 -13.55 -29.66 -19.15
CA SER A 718 -12.84 -28.94 -20.19
C SER A 718 -12.58 -27.50 -19.77
N LEU A 719 -11.41 -26.99 -20.15
CA LEU A 719 -11.06 -25.58 -20.00
C LEU A 719 -11.73 -24.70 -21.06
N PHE A 720 -11.95 -25.23 -22.26
CA PHE A 720 -12.34 -24.44 -23.43
C PHE A 720 -13.69 -23.71 -23.32
N PRO A 721 -14.76 -24.32 -22.77
CA PRO A 721 -16.01 -23.59 -22.54
C PRO A 721 -15.83 -22.40 -21.60
N GLY A 722 -14.95 -22.52 -20.59
CA GLY A 722 -14.60 -21.43 -19.70
C GLY A 722 -13.90 -20.29 -20.44
N ILE A 723 -12.91 -20.61 -21.28
CA ILE A 723 -12.20 -19.62 -22.11
C ILE A 723 -13.18 -18.86 -23.02
N VAL A 724 -14.09 -19.56 -23.70
CA VAL A 724 -15.08 -18.92 -24.59
C VAL A 724 -16.04 -18.04 -23.81
N PHE A 725 -16.58 -18.54 -22.69
CA PHE A 725 -17.43 -17.75 -21.82
C PHE A 725 -16.73 -16.46 -21.38
N HIS A 726 -15.50 -16.58 -20.88
CA HIS A 726 -14.74 -15.47 -20.32
C HIS A 726 -14.37 -14.44 -21.40
N PHE A 727 -13.93 -14.90 -22.57
CA PHE A 727 -13.67 -14.02 -23.71
C PHE A 727 -14.91 -13.23 -24.13
N ILE A 728 -16.07 -13.88 -24.26
CA ILE A 728 -17.32 -13.21 -24.62
C ILE A 728 -17.72 -12.21 -23.54
N TYR A 729 -17.67 -12.61 -22.27
CA TYR A 729 -18.05 -11.76 -21.14
C TYR A 729 -17.19 -10.47 -21.06
N ASN A 730 -15.87 -10.59 -21.26
CA ASN A 730 -14.99 -9.42 -21.28
C ASN A 730 -15.18 -8.59 -22.55
N SER A 731 -15.38 -9.23 -23.70
CA SER A 731 -15.69 -8.53 -24.96
C SER A 731 -16.95 -7.68 -24.83
N LEU A 732 -18.03 -8.22 -24.24
CA LEU A 732 -19.26 -7.48 -23.97
C LEU A 732 -19.03 -6.27 -23.06
N SER A 733 -18.13 -6.38 -22.09
CA SER A 733 -17.76 -5.26 -21.21
C SER A 733 -17.03 -4.16 -21.98
N ILE A 734 -16.13 -4.53 -22.90
CA ILE A 734 -15.41 -3.59 -23.76
C ILE A 734 -16.37 -2.89 -24.74
N TYR A 735 -17.27 -3.64 -25.38
CA TYR A 735 -18.26 -3.08 -26.30
C TYR A 735 -19.23 -2.13 -25.58
N ARG A 736 -19.67 -2.47 -24.36
CA ARG A 736 -20.52 -1.61 -23.53
C ARG A 736 -19.89 -0.24 -23.26
N GLY A 737 -18.58 -0.19 -23.00
CA GLY A 737 -17.85 1.07 -22.76
C GLY A 737 -17.71 1.95 -24.01
N ARG A 738 -17.82 1.37 -25.22
CA ARG A 738 -17.70 2.08 -26.50
C ARG A 738 -19.02 2.58 -27.09
N VAL A 739 -20.15 2.29 -26.46
CA VAL A 739 -21.45 2.80 -26.94
C VAL A 739 -21.47 4.32 -26.78
N PRO A 740 -21.72 5.11 -27.85
CA PRO A 740 -21.74 6.57 -27.75
C PRO A 740 -22.78 7.06 -26.74
N GLU A 741 -22.45 8.09 -25.96
CA GLU A 741 -23.35 8.65 -24.94
C GLU A 741 -24.70 9.11 -25.52
N LYS A 742 -24.69 9.56 -26.78
CA LYS A 742 -25.89 10.02 -27.52
C LYS A 742 -26.67 8.89 -28.20
N TRP A 743 -26.25 7.63 -28.06
CA TRP A 743 -26.97 6.52 -28.69
C TRP A 743 -28.31 6.28 -27.98
N VAL A 744 -29.42 6.54 -28.67
CA VAL A 744 -30.76 6.32 -28.11
C VAL A 744 -31.34 5.02 -28.69
N PRO A 745 -31.77 4.07 -27.84
CA PRO A 745 -32.39 2.84 -28.33
C PRO A 745 -33.76 3.14 -28.95
N GLU A 746 -33.90 2.92 -30.26
CA GLU A 746 -35.18 3.02 -30.99
C GLU A 746 -35.84 1.63 -31.15
N ASN A 747 -37.07 1.57 -31.67
CA ASN A 747 -37.74 0.33 -32.09
C ASN A 747 -37.93 -0.74 -30.99
N GLY A 748 -38.53 -0.36 -29.86
CA GLY A 748 -38.90 -1.30 -28.79
C GLY A 748 -37.73 -1.73 -27.89
N LEU A 749 -36.48 -1.58 -28.33
CA LEU A 749 -35.27 -1.81 -27.51
C LEU A 749 -35.19 -0.91 -26.27
N GLN A 750 -35.85 0.25 -26.32
CA GLN A 750 -36.00 1.16 -25.18
C GLN A 750 -36.60 0.51 -23.92
N HIS A 751 -37.34 -0.59 -24.05
CA HIS A 751 -37.90 -1.34 -22.92
C HIS A 751 -36.89 -2.30 -22.27
N PHE A 752 -35.79 -2.61 -22.96
CA PHE A 752 -34.78 -3.59 -22.53
C PHE A 752 -33.46 -2.93 -22.16
N VAL A 753 -33.15 -1.77 -22.76
CA VAL A 753 -31.88 -1.08 -22.59
C VAL A 753 -32.13 0.43 -22.58
N SER A 754 -31.34 1.15 -21.79
CA SER A 754 -31.40 2.61 -21.68
C SER A 754 -30.00 3.20 -21.54
N MET A 755 -29.78 4.44 -21.96
CA MET A 755 -28.53 5.15 -21.66
C MET A 755 -28.61 5.82 -20.29
N GLY A 756 -27.58 5.58 -19.47
CA GLY A 756 -27.35 6.32 -18.23
C GLY A 756 -26.07 7.15 -18.29
N PRO A 757 -25.76 7.90 -17.23
CA PRO A 757 -24.56 8.75 -17.15
C PRO A 757 -23.22 8.01 -17.34
N GLU A 758 -23.22 6.68 -17.18
CA GLU A 758 -22.03 5.83 -17.34
C GLU A 758 -22.20 4.77 -18.43
N GLY A 759 -22.95 5.14 -19.48
CA GLY A 759 -23.16 4.32 -20.66
C GLY A 759 -24.40 3.42 -20.55
N LEU A 760 -24.35 2.31 -21.28
CA LEU A 760 -25.48 1.40 -21.47
C LEU A 760 -25.94 0.76 -20.15
N ARG A 761 -27.24 0.86 -19.82
CA ARG A 761 -27.90 0.25 -18.66
C ARG A 761 -28.94 -0.76 -19.15
N TYR A 762 -29.11 -1.85 -18.42
CA TYR A 762 -30.05 -2.91 -18.79
C TYR A 762 -31.32 -2.84 -17.95
N SER A 763 -32.48 -2.81 -18.60
CA SER A 763 -33.79 -2.66 -17.97
C SER A 763 -34.31 -3.99 -17.40
N TRP A 764 -35.23 -3.91 -16.43
CA TRP A 764 -35.75 -5.08 -15.71
C TRP A 764 -36.34 -6.22 -16.59
N PRO A 765 -37.00 -5.97 -17.75
CA PRO A 765 -37.53 -7.08 -18.57
C PRO A 765 -36.40 -7.95 -19.14
N LEU A 766 -35.29 -7.32 -19.56
CA LEU A 766 -34.11 -8.03 -20.04
C LEU A 766 -33.48 -8.84 -18.90
N LEU A 767 -33.36 -8.24 -17.71
CA LEU A 767 -32.79 -8.90 -16.54
C LEU A 767 -33.59 -10.16 -16.14
N LEU A 768 -34.92 -10.13 -16.21
CA LEU A 768 -35.74 -11.32 -15.94
C LEU A 768 -35.51 -12.43 -16.95
N ILE A 769 -35.44 -12.10 -18.26
CA ILE A 769 -35.14 -13.07 -19.32
C ILE A 769 -33.75 -13.67 -19.10
N CYS A 770 -32.75 -12.82 -18.89
CA CYS A 770 -31.38 -13.23 -18.60
C CYS A 770 -31.31 -14.13 -17.36
N ALA A 771 -32.03 -13.80 -16.28
CA ALA A 771 -32.07 -14.60 -15.06
C ALA A 771 -32.72 -15.97 -15.30
N ALA A 772 -33.85 -16.02 -16.00
CA ALA A 772 -34.52 -17.27 -16.33
C ALA A 772 -33.62 -18.17 -17.19
N VAL A 773 -32.99 -17.62 -18.23
CA VAL A 773 -32.06 -18.34 -19.10
C VAL A 773 -30.85 -18.84 -18.28
N ALA A 774 -30.25 -17.99 -17.45
CA ALA A 774 -29.11 -18.38 -16.62
C ALA A 774 -29.46 -19.51 -15.65
N ILE A 775 -30.63 -19.45 -14.98
CA ILE A 775 -31.09 -20.50 -14.07
C ILE A 775 -31.30 -21.82 -14.83
N VAL A 776 -31.94 -21.80 -16.00
CA VAL A 776 -32.17 -23.00 -16.81
C VAL A 776 -30.85 -23.63 -17.25
N LEU A 777 -29.90 -22.83 -17.74
CA LEU A 777 -28.60 -23.32 -18.20
C LEU A 777 -27.73 -23.84 -17.05
N LEU A 778 -27.67 -23.13 -15.92
CA LEU A 778 -26.94 -23.58 -14.73
C LEU A 778 -27.55 -24.86 -14.16
N ARG A 779 -28.89 -24.96 -14.14
CA ARG A 779 -29.59 -26.19 -13.75
C ARG A 779 -29.29 -27.31 -14.74
N TRP A 780 -29.26 -27.05 -16.04
CA TRP A 780 -28.88 -28.04 -17.04
C TRP A 780 -27.45 -28.56 -16.81
N VAL A 781 -26.48 -27.66 -16.58
CA VAL A 781 -25.09 -28.03 -16.23
C VAL A 781 -25.06 -28.92 -14.98
N ALA A 782 -25.79 -28.54 -13.94
CA ALA A 782 -25.89 -29.31 -12.71
C ALA A 782 -26.64 -30.66 -12.89
N LEU A 783 -27.55 -30.78 -13.86
CA LEU A 783 -28.30 -32.00 -14.16
C LEU A 783 -27.55 -32.98 -15.07
N GLN A 784 -26.57 -32.51 -15.85
CA GLN A 784 -25.56 -33.38 -16.50
C GLN A 784 -24.73 -34.17 -15.47
N SER A 785 -25.03 -34.01 -14.18
CA SER A 785 -24.45 -34.73 -13.05
C SER A 785 -25.09 -36.08 -12.74
N GLN A 786 -26.31 -36.37 -13.22
CA GLN A 786 -27.01 -37.61 -12.87
C GLN A 786 -26.66 -38.77 -13.82
N PRO A 787 -26.41 -39.99 -13.31
CA PRO A 787 -26.25 -41.17 -14.16
C PRO A 787 -27.55 -41.47 -14.94
N ALA A 788 -27.42 -42.15 -16.08
CA ALA A 788 -28.57 -42.51 -16.92
C ALA A 788 -29.63 -43.31 -16.12
N PRO A 789 -30.93 -43.14 -16.42
CA PRO A 789 -31.98 -43.88 -15.73
C PRO A 789 -31.80 -45.39 -16.00
N GLY A 790 -31.54 -46.18 -14.94
CA GLY A 790 -31.38 -47.63 -15.02
C GLY A 790 -30.19 -48.25 -14.28
N GLN A 791 -29.30 -47.45 -13.64
CA GLN A 791 -28.23 -48.00 -12.79
C GLN A 791 -28.70 -48.15 -11.32
N PRO A 792 -28.38 -49.27 -10.62
CA PRO A 792 -28.87 -49.53 -9.27
C PRO A 792 -28.44 -48.46 -8.25
N ALA A 793 -29.36 -48.12 -7.34
CA ALA A 793 -29.21 -47.07 -6.34
C ALA A 793 -28.12 -47.33 -5.27
N GLU A 794 -27.51 -48.51 -5.22
CA GLU A 794 -26.46 -48.85 -4.23
C GLU A 794 -25.13 -48.12 -4.45
N SER A 795 -24.93 -47.44 -5.58
CA SER A 795 -23.74 -46.58 -5.81
C SER A 795 -23.95 -45.10 -5.44
N LEU A 796 -25.09 -44.74 -4.84
CA LEU A 796 -25.41 -43.35 -4.43
C LEU A 796 -24.80 -43.00 -3.07
N SER A 797 -23.46 -43.03 -2.99
CA SER A 797 -22.75 -42.21 -2.01
C SER A 797 -22.38 -40.87 -2.65
N LEU A 798 -22.14 -39.84 -1.83
CA LEU A 798 -21.60 -38.53 -2.22
C LEU A 798 -20.36 -38.60 -3.16
N SER A 799 -19.76 -39.79 -3.36
CA SER A 799 -18.59 -40.04 -4.20
C SER A 799 -18.78 -39.83 -5.71
N SER A 800 -20.00 -39.80 -6.26
CA SER A 800 -20.19 -39.66 -7.73
C SER A 800 -19.88 -38.25 -8.26
N TYR A 801 -20.05 -37.22 -7.41
CA TYR A 801 -19.67 -35.83 -7.72
C TYR A 801 -18.15 -35.65 -7.64
N ASP A 802 -17.50 -36.41 -6.74
CA ASP A 802 -16.06 -36.32 -6.45
C ASP A 802 -15.18 -37.05 -7.47
N ARG A 803 -15.67 -38.13 -8.10
CA ARG A 803 -14.92 -38.86 -9.15
C ARG A 803 -14.60 -38.02 -10.40
N ARG A 804 -15.30 -36.91 -10.66
CA ARG A 804 -15.07 -36.10 -11.88
C ARG A 804 -13.82 -35.22 -11.80
N LEU A 805 -13.27 -35.02 -10.61
CA LEU A 805 -12.03 -34.29 -10.40
C LEU A 805 -10.80 -35.18 -10.56
N THR A 806 -10.97 -36.51 -10.46
CA THR A 806 -9.86 -37.47 -10.34
C THR A 806 -9.85 -38.59 -11.38
N ASP A 807 -11.00 -39.04 -11.91
CA ASP A 807 -11.07 -40.22 -12.78
C ASP A 807 -11.59 -39.97 -14.22
N SER A 808 -10.95 -40.71 -15.12
CA SER A 808 -11.27 -40.90 -16.52
C SER A 808 -12.47 -41.81 -16.69
N ASN A 809 -13.50 -41.33 -17.38
CA ASN A 809 -14.23 -42.14 -18.35
C ASN A 809 -14.61 -41.21 -19.48
#